data_AF-A0A0M4LWT6-F1
#
_entry.id   AF-A0A0M4LWT6-F1
#
_cell.length_a   1.000
_cell.length_b   1.000
_cell.length_c   1.000
_cell.angle_alpha   90.00
_cell.angle_beta   90.00
_cell.angle_gamma   90.00
#
_symmetry.space_group_name_H-M   'P 1'
#
loop_
_entity.id
_entity.type
_entity.pdbx_description
1 polymer ?
#
loop_
_entity_poly.entity_id
_entity_poly.type
_entity_poly.pdbx_seq_one_letter_code
_entity_poly.pdbx_strand_id
1 'polypeptide(L)'
;MNGKTNRDSQLKAVLGPTNTGKTHLAIERMCGHSSGMIGFPLRLLAREVYDRVCAIKGEKAVALITGEERIEPENARYFCCTVEAMDRLGGGHAFVALDEAQLSADPERGHIFTDRLLNARGREETMLLGSATLEPLVRNLMPEAELVERPRFSTLRHAGSTKLSRLPPRSAVVAFSSEQVYAVAEALRRFRGGAAVVMGALSPETRNKQVELFQNGEVDYIVATDAIGMGLNLDLNHVAFGALSKFDGRRKRRLTPAEMAQIAGRAGRHQRDGTFGTVSGMRGGSAQPPEFTEEEIYAIEEHRFAPLTHLFWREAEPRFDSLPVLIADLERSPDQPELRAAPEAIDLAVLKRLAEEPFAQDIRGAGKVRRFWEVCSLPDFRSIGVESHARFVARLWQDLQKGYIGADFVAARIAELDRVQGDIDTLQGRIAAIRSWAYICQRPDWVLARDEMAARARGVEAKLSDALHARLTERFVNRRTAILMKSLGQDGSALPVTLEDDGALTVEGESIGRLEGFRFVVDPQAAHSDRKMLLAAGEKALPGILSKRAEWLLSGGLDELELANGAINWRGSRLATIEMPDDFAKPRLVLAREVSILPEAPRKALEAGLLAWLEAKIEPLAPLRQLAEAARDPSAGSEARALLHTLIDGHGVVSRENAGLQHLPKELRPYLRKLGVVFGALDIFAHALLKPAPRQLLHALGIDQRPLQDAMLPVIAEQKRLPAGYRPAGSQAIRVDLAEKILRAAFEARAKKQGPDKKPPQRFHLDIALPISIGLEEANIARLLGAAGFRQFKAKPLAEGAFGPEAPDSWGWRPRQAGERRDGRKGHKGTQKGQNDRGRGAKRHDKRGKPGGPQRAAGKPPRKTGGAFDGLADLLGPGRIG
;
A
#
# COMPACT_ATOMS: atom_id res chain seq x y z
N MET A 1 -47.91 50.14 -12.40
CA MET A 1 -48.66 50.88 -11.36
C MET A 1 -47.73 51.12 -10.18
N ASN A 2 -47.71 52.32 -9.59
CA ASN A 2 -46.79 52.62 -8.48
C ASN A 2 -47.30 52.00 -7.17
N GLY A 3 -46.78 50.82 -6.83
CA GLY A 3 -46.85 50.31 -5.47
C GLY A 3 -46.08 51.25 -4.54
N LYS A 4 -46.73 51.77 -3.50
CA LYS A 4 -46.07 52.62 -2.50
C LYS A 4 -44.99 51.81 -1.79
N THR A 5 -43.72 52.10 -2.08
CA THR A 5 -42.60 51.60 -1.29
C THR A 5 -42.77 52.07 0.16
N ASN A 6 -42.67 51.13 1.10
CA ASN A 6 -42.78 51.44 2.52
C ASN A 6 -41.53 52.24 2.92
N ARG A 7 -41.68 53.54 3.20
CA ARG A 7 -40.56 54.49 3.38
C ARG A 7 -39.68 54.24 4.61
N ASP A 8 -40.04 53.29 5.47
CA ASP A 8 -39.34 52.98 6.72
C ASP A 8 -38.41 51.75 6.68
N SER A 9 -38.38 50.97 5.59
CA SER A 9 -37.47 49.81 5.48
C SER A 9 -36.05 50.25 5.13
N GLN A 10 -35.05 49.88 5.93
CA GLN A 10 -33.64 50.18 5.65
C GLN A 10 -33.10 49.29 4.51
N LEU A 11 -32.67 49.88 3.39
CA LEU A 11 -31.96 49.16 2.33
C LEU A 11 -30.45 49.35 2.50
N LYS A 12 -29.71 48.25 2.65
CA LYS A 12 -28.24 48.23 2.79
C LYS A 12 -27.61 47.39 1.70
N ALA A 13 -26.60 47.92 1.04
CA ALA A 13 -25.75 47.18 0.11
C ALA A 13 -24.36 46.99 0.76
N VAL A 14 -24.12 45.78 1.27
CA VAL A 14 -22.84 45.39 1.86
C VAL A 14 -21.96 44.82 0.75
N LEU A 15 -20.99 45.60 0.30
CA LEU A 15 -20.16 45.29 -0.86
C LEU A 15 -18.71 45.03 -0.46
N GLY A 16 -18.05 44.13 -1.16
CA GLY A 16 -16.62 43.83 -0.95
C GLY A 16 -16.21 42.46 -1.48
N PRO A 17 -14.92 42.09 -1.42
CA PRO A 17 -14.42 40.82 -1.94
C PRO A 17 -14.89 39.58 -1.16
N THR A 18 -14.45 38.39 -1.57
CA THR A 18 -14.64 37.14 -0.81
C THR A 18 -13.86 37.17 0.52
N ASN A 19 -14.22 36.31 1.49
CA ASN A 19 -13.62 36.27 2.84
C ASN A 19 -13.71 37.60 3.63
N THR A 20 -14.91 38.21 3.64
CA THR A 20 -15.24 39.51 4.27
C THR A 20 -16.34 39.44 5.35
N GLY A 21 -16.86 38.24 5.63
CA GLY A 21 -17.90 38.01 6.65
C GLY A 21 -19.32 38.47 6.28
N LYS A 22 -19.56 38.92 5.03
CA LYS A 22 -20.87 39.42 4.55
C LYS A 22 -22.05 38.48 4.86
N THR A 23 -21.97 37.22 4.43
CA THR A 23 -23.05 36.25 4.65
C THR A 23 -23.25 35.94 6.15
N HIS A 24 -22.19 35.96 6.96
CA HIS A 24 -22.31 35.80 8.42
C HIS A 24 -23.09 36.97 9.05
N LEU A 25 -22.78 38.20 8.65
CA LEU A 25 -23.53 39.39 9.08
C LEU A 25 -25.02 39.28 8.70
N ALA A 26 -25.35 38.86 7.49
CA ALA A 26 -26.76 38.70 7.08
C ALA A 26 -27.49 37.60 7.87
N ILE A 27 -26.83 36.48 8.20
CA ILE A 27 -27.41 35.42 9.05
C ILE A 27 -27.67 35.95 10.46
N GLU A 28 -26.71 36.68 11.04
CA GLU A 28 -26.83 37.29 12.36
C GLU A 28 -27.96 38.32 12.41
N ARG A 29 -28.02 39.22 11.41
CA ARG A 29 -29.11 40.20 11.26
C ARG A 29 -30.45 39.51 11.05
N MET A 30 -30.56 38.51 10.17
CA MET A 30 -31.79 37.74 9.99
C MET A 30 -32.26 37.13 11.31
N CYS A 31 -31.36 36.47 12.04
CA CYS A 31 -31.66 35.87 13.34
C CYS A 31 -32.02 36.90 14.42
N GLY A 32 -31.63 38.16 14.28
CA GLY A 32 -32.06 39.26 15.15
C GLY A 32 -33.51 39.71 14.94
N HIS A 33 -34.09 39.47 13.75
CA HIS A 33 -35.44 39.91 13.40
C HIS A 33 -36.52 38.86 13.71
N SER A 34 -37.78 39.31 13.71
CA SER A 34 -38.96 38.47 14.02
C SER A 34 -39.23 37.36 12.99
N SER A 35 -38.85 37.60 11.74
CA SER A 35 -38.88 36.67 10.60
C SER A 35 -37.85 37.13 9.55
N GLY A 36 -37.46 36.26 8.63
CA GLY A 36 -36.56 36.67 7.55
C GLY A 36 -36.44 35.69 6.40
N MET A 37 -35.92 36.15 5.27
CA MET A 37 -35.67 35.36 4.06
C MET A 37 -34.31 35.72 3.44
N ILE A 38 -33.53 34.72 3.03
CA ILE A 38 -32.28 34.94 2.28
C ILE A 38 -32.27 34.11 1.00
N GLY A 39 -32.10 34.79 -0.13
CA GLY A 39 -31.87 34.20 -1.45
C GLY A 39 -30.40 33.91 -1.67
N PHE A 40 -30.05 32.63 -1.85
CA PHE A 40 -28.69 32.15 -2.11
C PHE A 40 -28.53 31.72 -3.57
N PRO A 41 -27.34 31.91 -4.17
CA PRO A 41 -27.12 31.54 -5.57
C PRO A 41 -26.98 30.03 -5.81
N LEU A 42 -26.84 29.22 -4.77
CA LEU A 42 -26.62 27.78 -4.86
C LEU A 42 -27.43 27.04 -3.79
N ARG A 43 -28.07 25.92 -4.17
CA ARG A 43 -28.73 24.96 -3.25
C ARG A 43 -27.83 24.58 -2.07
N LEU A 44 -26.53 24.45 -2.32
CA LEU A 44 -25.54 24.09 -1.31
C LEU A 44 -25.34 25.17 -0.23
N LEU A 45 -25.33 26.44 -0.61
CA LEU A 45 -25.31 27.56 0.36
C LEU A 45 -26.62 27.65 1.13
N ALA A 46 -27.76 27.52 0.45
CA ALA A 46 -29.06 27.50 1.11
C ALA A 46 -29.14 26.40 2.18
N ARG A 47 -28.60 25.21 1.90
CA ARG A 47 -28.51 24.11 2.87
C ARG A 47 -27.54 24.41 4.02
N GLU A 48 -26.31 24.86 3.73
CA GLU A 48 -25.30 25.21 4.75
C GLU A 48 -25.79 26.32 5.71
N VAL A 49 -26.60 27.26 5.22
CA VAL A 49 -27.23 28.28 6.07
C VAL A 49 -28.45 27.73 6.79
N TYR A 50 -29.32 26.95 6.15
CA TYR A 50 -30.44 26.27 6.81
C TYR A 50 -29.98 25.49 8.04
N ASP A 51 -28.97 24.63 7.92
CA ASP A 51 -28.49 23.80 9.03
C ASP A 51 -27.94 24.66 10.19
N ARG A 52 -27.27 25.79 9.90
CA ARG A 52 -26.82 26.77 10.92
C ARG A 52 -27.98 27.52 11.58
N VAL A 53 -28.97 27.96 10.81
CA VAL A 53 -30.12 28.71 11.36
C VAL A 53 -31.01 27.76 12.18
N CYS A 54 -31.14 26.50 11.79
CA CYS A 54 -31.75 25.43 12.59
C CYS A 54 -31.04 25.26 13.95
N ALA A 55 -29.70 25.28 13.98
CA ALA A 55 -28.94 25.21 15.24
C ALA A 55 -29.16 26.44 16.15
N ILE A 56 -29.52 27.61 15.60
CA ILE A 56 -29.76 28.85 16.35
C ILE A 56 -31.24 29.01 16.77
N LYS A 57 -32.19 28.58 15.93
CA LYS A 57 -33.63 28.87 16.06
C LYS A 57 -34.53 27.65 16.25
N GLY A 58 -34.01 26.44 16.05
CA GLY A 58 -34.75 25.18 16.05
C GLY A 58 -35.44 24.88 14.72
N GLU A 59 -35.42 23.63 14.30
CA GLU A 59 -35.90 23.18 12.97
C GLU A 59 -37.33 23.63 12.65
N LYS A 60 -38.25 23.62 13.63
CA LYS A 60 -39.65 24.03 13.45
C LYS A 60 -39.85 25.49 13.04
N ALA A 61 -38.83 26.33 13.17
CA ALA A 61 -38.88 27.76 12.86
C ALA A 61 -38.19 28.13 11.53
N VAL A 62 -37.60 27.16 10.82
CA VAL A 62 -36.74 27.39 9.65
C VAL A 62 -37.23 26.57 8.45
N ALA A 63 -37.26 27.19 7.28
CA ALA A 63 -37.58 26.53 6.01
C ALA A 63 -36.36 26.51 5.07
N LEU A 64 -36.25 25.44 4.30
CA LEU A 64 -35.36 25.31 3.14
C LEU A 64 -36.22 25.21 1.88
N ILE A 65 -36.08 26.14 0.95
CA ILE A 65 -36.84 26.11 -0.31
C ILE A 65 -35.88 26.26 -1.50
N THR A 66 -35.67 25.17 -2.23
CA THR A 66 -34.92 25.15 -3.51
C THR A 66 -35.80 24.54 -4.60
N GLY A 67 -35.32 24.48 -5.85
CA GLY A 67 -36.09 23.87 -6.94
C GLY A 67 -36.33 22.36 -6.79
N GLU A 68 -35.43 21.67 -6.08
CA GLU A 68 -35.41 20.22 -5.94
C GLU A 68 -35.55 19.74 -4.48
N GLU A 69 -35.70 20.66 -3.52
CA GLU A 69 -35.92 20.34 -2.10
C GLU A 69 -36.76 21.42 -1.40
N ARG A 70 -37.89 21.01 -0.80
CA ARG A 70 -38.75 21.86 0.04
C ARG A 70 -38.92 21.24 1.42
N ILE A 71 -38.50 21.97 2.45
CA ILE A 71 -38.71 21.69 3.87
C ILE A 71 -39.35 22.95 4.45
N GLU A 72 -40.62 22.87 4.81
CA GLU A 72 -41.39 24.04 5.27
C GLU A 72 -42.33 23.64 6.41
N PRO A 73 -41.86 23.73 7.66
CA PRO A 73 -42.71 23.55 8.83
C PRO A 73 -43.81 24.62 8.91
N GLU A 74 -44.97 24.27 9.46
CA GLU A 74 -46.13 25.17 9.61
C GLU A 74 -45.82 26.50 10.34
N ASN A 75 -44.81 26.50 11.21
CA ASN A 75 -44.39 27.64 12.02
C ASN A 75 -43.05 28.26 11.54
N ALA A 76 -42.67 28.04 10.27
CA ALA A 76 -41.46 28.61 9.69
C ALA A 76 -41.49 30.14 9.69
N ARG A 77 -40.42 30.77 10.20
CA ARG A 77 -40.22 32.22 10.22
C ARG A 77 -38.96 32.66 9.49
N TYR A 78 -38.00 31.75 9.31
CA TYR A 78 -36.71 32.01 8.67
C TYR A 78 -36.55 31.13 7.44
N PHE A 79 -36.44 31.74 6.26
CA PHE A 79 -36.49 31.07 4.96
C PHE A 79 -35.12 31.13 4.28
N CYS A 80 -34.46 29.98 4.18
CA CYS A 80 -33.23 29.81 3.42
C CYS A 80 -33.59 29.26 2.05
N CYS A 81 -33.48 30.06 0.99
CA CYS A 81 -33.95 29.69 -0.33
C CYS A 81 -32.90 29.90 -1.43
N THR A 82 -33.01 29.19 -2.54
CA THR A 82 -32.32 29.63 -3.77
C THR A 82 -32.99 30.89 -4.31
N VAL A 83 -32.24 31.79 -4.97
CA VAL A 83 -32.80 33.04 -5.54
C VAL A 83 -34.00 32.80 -6.46
N GLU A 84 -34.00 31.69 -7.20
CA GLU A 84 -35.11 31.23 -8.05
C GLU A 84 -36.39 30.86 -7.26
N ALA A 85 -36.23 30.40 -6.02
CA ALA A 85 -37.31 29.97 -5.13
C ALA A 85 -37.70 31.03 -4.09
N MET A 86 -36.91 32.11 -4.00
CA MET A 86 -37.16 33.27 -3.16
C MET A 86 -38.42 34.00 -3.63
N ASP A 87 -39.26 34.44 -2.70
CA ASP A 87 -40.42 35.27 -3.01
C ASP A 87 -39.99 36.60 -3.67
N ARG A 88 -40.69 37.00 -4.73
CA ARG A 88 -40.32 38.17 -5.54
C ARG A 88 -40.36 39.48 -4.76
N LEU A 89 -41.28 39.60 -3.80
CA LEU A 89 -41.50 40.81 -3.01
C LEU A 89 -40.97 40.66 -1.57
N GLY A 90 -40.30 39.55 -1.25
CA GLY A 90 -39.75 39.28 0.09
C GLY A 90 -40.74 38.68 1.08
N GLY A 91 -41.91 38.19 0.63
CA GLY A 91 -42.87 37.41 1.44
C GLY A 91 -43.48 38.12 2.64
N GLY A 92 -43.28 39.44 2.79
CA GLY A 92 -43.67 40.19 3.98
C GLY A 92 -42.80 39.88 5.23
N HIS A 93 -41.61 39.30 5.06
CA HIS A 93 -40.69 39.06 6.17
C HIS A 93 -40.06 40.34 6.70
N ALA A 94 -39.69 40.36 7.99
CA ALA A 94 -39.05 41.53 8.61
C ALA A 94 -37.68 41.85 7.97
N PHE A 95 -36.84 40.81 7.83
CA PHE A 95 -35.53 40.89 7.17
C PHE A 95 -35.54 40.18 5.81
N VAL A 96 -34.96 40.78 4.78
CA VAL A 96 -34.75 40.13 3.48
C VAL A 96 -33.32 40.35 3.01
N ALA A 97 -32.64 39.30 2.51
CA ALA A 97 -31.33 39.47 1.88
C ALA A 97 -31.17 38.71 0.56
N LEU A 98 -30.32 39.25 -0.31
CA LEU A 98 -29.89 38.65 -1.57
C LEU A 98 -28.36 38.46 -1.53
N ASP A 99 -27.89 37.21 -1.59
CA ASP A 99 -26.46 36.89 -1.58
C ASP A 99 -25.88 36.81 -3.00
N GLU A 100 -24.60 37.19 -3.13
CA GLU A 100 -23.84 37.27 -4.41
C GLU A 100 -24.57 38.06 -5.51
N ALA A 101 -25.15 39.21 -5.15
CA ALA A 101 -26.00 40.05 -6.00
C ALA A 101 -25.37 40.49 -7.34
N GLN A 102 -24.04 40.47 -7.47
CA GLN A 102 -23.34 40.70 -8.74
C GLN A 102 -23.67 39.67 -9.82
N LEU A 103 -24.24 38.51 -9.47
CA LEU A 103 -24.79 37.55 -10.42
C LEU A 103 -25.99 38.09 -11.22
N SER A 104 -26.52 39.27 -10.89
CA SER A 104 -27.41 40.04 -11.77
C SER A 104 -26.81 40.32 -13.17
N ALA A 105 -25.47 40.26 -13.30
CA ALA A 105 -24.76 40.33 -14.58
C ALA A 105 -24.48 38.95 -15.23
N ASP A 106 -25.08 37.86 -14.74
CA ASP A 106 -24.95 36.52 -15.34
C ASP A 106 -25.85 36.36 -16.60
N PRO A 107 -25.30 35.91 -17.76
CA PRO A 107 -26.06 35.78 -19.00
C PRO A 107 -27.25 34.82 -18.99
N GLU A 108 -27.29 33.83 -18.10
CA GLU A 108 -28.30 32.77 -18.09
C GLU A 108 -29.38 33.06 -17.04
N ARG A 109 -28.98 33.33 -15.79
CA ARG A 109 -29.89 33.49 -14.65
C ARG A 109 -29.89 34.89 -14.02
N GLY A 110 -29.07 35.82 -14.53
CA GLY A 110 -28.93 37.16 -13.93
C GLY A 110 -30.22 37.96 -13.88
N HIS A 111 -31.14 37.75 -14.82
CA HIS A 111 -32.46 38.37 -14.81
C HIS A 111 -33.29 38.06 -13.55
N ILE A 112 -33.12 36.87 -12.96
CA ILE A 112 -33.80 36.46 -11.72
C ILE A 112 -33.20 37.21 -10.52
N PHE A 113 -31.86 37.36 -10.49
CA PHE A 113 -31.16 38.14 -9.47
C PHE A 113 -31.53 39.63 -9.56
N THR A 114 -31.59 40.19 -10.77
CA THR A 114 -32.00 41.58 -11.01
C THR A 114 -33.44 41.83 -10.54
N ASP A 115 -34.38 40.90 -10.81
CA ASP A 115 -35.75 41.00 -10.29
C ASP A 115 -35.77 41.01 -8.74
N ARG A 116 -35.05 40.08 -8.08
CA ARG A 116 -34.96 40.09 -6.59
C ARG A 116 -34.25 41.33 -6.06
N LEU A 117 -33.19 41.81 -6.71
CA LEU A 117 -32.45 43.02 -6.34
C LEU A 117 -33.35 44.26 -6.38
N LEU A 118 -34.14 44.41 -7.44
CA LEU A 118 -35.04 45.55 -7.63
C LEU A 118 -36.30 45.46 -6.76
N ASN A 119 -36.88 44.26 -6.58
CA ASN A 119 -38.24 44.11 -6.05
C ASN A 119 -38.36 43.46 -4.66
N ALA A 120 -37.42 42.61 -4.23
CA ALA A 120 -37.54 41.93 -2.93
C ALA A 120 -37.21 42.92 -1.80
N ARG A 121 -38.14 43.10 -0.86
CA ARG A 121 -37.98 44.05 0.25
C ARG A 121 -38.47 43.45 1.57
N GLY A 122 -37.64 43.57 2.60
CA GLY A 122 -38.05 43.31 3.98
C GLY A 122 -38.96 44.44 4.49
N ARG A 123 -39.76 44.16 5.51
CA ARG A 123 -40.57 45.22 6.16
C ARG A 123 -39.71 46.20 6.95
N GLU A 124 -38.61 45.73 7.52
CA GLU A 124 -37.77 46.43 8.49
C GLU A 124 -36.34 46.62 7.95
N GLU A 125 -35.72 45.58 7.38
CA GLU A 125 -34.40 45.66 6.76
C GLU A 125 -34.30 44.80 5.48
N THR A 126 -33.66 45.36 4.45
CA THR A 126 -33.27 44.68 3.22
C THR A 126 -31.75 44.76 3.04
N MET A 127 -31.09 43.65 2.76
CA MET A 127 -29.63 43.57 2.66
C MET A 127 -29.16 42.91 1.35
N LEU A 128 -28.52 43.69 0.49
CA LEU A 128 -27.87 43.20 -0.73
C LEU A 128 -26.40 42.88 -0.40
N LEU A 129 -25.95 41.66 -0.63
CA LEU A 129 -24.56 41.25 -0.44
C LEU A 129 -23.90 41.03 -1.79
N GLY A 130 -22.71 41.58 -2.01
CA GLY A 130 -22.01 41.31 -3.26
C GLY A 130 -20.60 41.86 -3.37
N SER A 131 -20.09 41.85 -4.61
CA SER A 131 -18.83 42.45 -5.02
C SER A 131 -18.90 43.98 -5.07
N ALA A 132 -17.78 44.66 -4.77
CA ALA A 132 -17.63 46.11 -4.96
C ALA A 132 -17.85 46.55 -6.43
N THR A 133 -17.67 45.65 -7.40
CA THR A 133 -17.97 45.92 -8.82
C THR A 133 -19.43 46.27 -9.10
N LEU A 134 -20.35 45.97 -8.18
CA LEU A 134 -21.78 46.28 -8.29
C LEU A 134 -22.12 47.72 -7.83
N GLU A 135 -21.20 48.41 -7.15
CA GLU A 135 -21.48 49.70 -6.49
C GLU A 135 -22.08 50.77 -7.41
N PRO A 136 -21.57 51.05 -8.63
CA PRO A 136 -22.13 52.11 -9.47
C PRO A 136 -23.58 51.80 -9.90
N LEU A 137 -23.90 50.53 -10.13
CA LEU A 137 -25.24 50.10 -10.51
C LEU A 137 -26.21 50.18 -9.33
N VAL A 138 -25.76 49.88 -8.10
CA VAL A 138 -26.58 50.12 -6.90
C VAL A 138 -26.84 51.61 -6.70
N ARG A 139 -25.83 52.48 -6.84
CA ARG A 139 -25.99 53.94 -6.70
C ARG A 139 -27.00 54.52 -7.69
N ASN A 140 -27.03 54.00 -8.93
CA ASN A 140 -27.95 54.48 -9.96
C ASN A 140 -29.36 53.88 -9.85
N LEU A 141 -29.46 52.56 -9.61
CA LEU A 141 -30.74 51.83 -9.59
C LEU A 141 -31.51 52.01 -8.26
N MET A 142 -30.80 52.19 -7.15
CA MET A 142 -31.35 52.26 -5.78
C MET A 142 -30.59 53.34 -4.97
N PRO A 143 -30.75 54.63 -5.32
CA PRO A 143 -30.04 55.74 -4.67
C PRO A 143 -30.34 55.87 -3.16
N GLU A 144 -31.41 55.24 -2.67
CA GLU A 144 -31.76 55.15 -1.26
C GLU A 144 -30.94 54.11 -0.46
N ALA A 145 -30.11 53.29 -1.12
CA ALA A 145 -29.34 52.23 -0.46
C ALA A 145 -28.12 52.78 0.32
N GLU A 146 -28.03 52.43 1.61
CA GLU A 146 -26.82 52.66 2.41
C GLU A 146 -25.71 51.69 1.95
N LEU A 147 -24.57 52.23 1.50
CA LEU A 147 -23.43 51.45 1.02
C LEU A 147 -22.43 51.20 2.14
N VAL A 148 -22.15 49.91 2.39
CA VAL A 148 -21.20 49.46 3.42
C VAL A 148 -20.11 48.64 2.76
N GLU A 149 -18.94 49.24 2.57
CA GLU A 149 -17.76 48.52 2.09
C GLU A 149 -17.14 47.66 3.20
N ARG A 150 -16.67 46.45 2.85
CA ARG A 150 -15.91 45.58 3.77
C ARG A 150 -14.60 45.07 3.15
N PRO A 151 -13.42 45.41 3.70
CA PRO A 151 -12.15 44.88 3.24
C PRO A 151 -11.96 43.40 3.61
N ARG A 152 -11.13 42.70 2.83
CA ARG A 152 -10.78 41.28 3.05
C ARG A 152 -10.01 41.10 4.36
N PHE A 153 -10.24 39.99 5.07
CA PHE A 153 -9.57 39.70 6.34
C PHE A 153 -8.14 39.15 6.23
N SER A 154 -7.70 38.74 5.03
CA SER A 154 -6.39 38.13 4.76
C SER A 154 -5.77 38.67 3.48
N THR A 155 -4.45 38.62 3.37
CA THR A 155 -3.72 38.93 2.14
C THR A 155 -3.76 37.73 1.21
N LEU A 156 -3.86 37.97 -0.09
CA LEU A 156 -3.74 36.96 -1.14
C LEU A 156 -2.49 37.31 -1.96
N ARG A 157 -1.57 36.36 -2.17
CA ARG A 157 -0.30 36.60 -2.88
C ARG A 157 -0.06 35.62 -4.04
N HIS A 158 0.51 36.10 -5.14
CA HIS A 158 0.91 35.26 -6.26
C HIS A 158 2.21 34.51 -5.97
N ALA A 159 2.19 33.19 -6.21
CA ALA A 159 3.30 32.27 -5.95
C ALA A 159 3.93 31.68 -7.24
N GLY A 160 3.52 32.15 -8.43
CA GLY A 160 4.07 31.70 -9.71
C GLY A 160 3.61 30.31 -10.14
N SER A 161 4.33 29.70 -11.08
CA SER A 161 4.00 28.38 -11.61
C SER A 161 4.72 27.25 -10.86
N THR A 162 3.96 26.28 -10.36
CA THR A 162 4.47 25.13 -9.60
C THR A 162 4.14 23.81 -10.28
N LYS A 163 5.09 22.87 -10.31
CA LYS A 163 4.85 21.51 -10.83
C LYS A 163 3.86 20.78 -9.92
N LEU A 164 2.93 20.01 -10.49
CA LEU A 164 1.93 19.25 -9.71
C LEU A 164 2.53 18.42 -8.56
N SER A 165 3.69 17.80 -8.78
CA SER A 165 4.39 17.00 -7.76
C SER A 165 4.99 17.83 -6.60
N ARG A 166 5.07 19.16 -6.72
CA ARG A 166 5.61 20.10 -5.73
C ARG A 166 4.55 20.98 -5.06
N LEU A 167 3.26 20.81 -5.36
CA LEU A 167 2.21 21.58 -4.71
C LEU A 167 2.25 21.42 -3.17
N PRO A 168 2.07 22.51 -2.39
CA PRO A 168 2.01 22.44 -0.93
C PRO A 168 0.76 21.66 -0.47
N PRO A 169 0.75 21.12 0.77
CA PRO A 169 -0.45 20.50 1.33
C PRO A 169 -1.58 21.54 1.51
N ARG A 170 -2.83 21.06 1.57
CA ARG A 170 -4.06 21.89 1.58
C ARG A 170 -4.15 22.83 0.36
N SER A 171 -3.83 22.28 -0.83
CA SER A 171 -3.97 22.97 -2.13
C SER A 171 -5.22 22.54 -2.88
N ALA A 172 -5.86 23.50 -3.54
CA ALA A 172 -6.82 23.23 -4.62
C ALA A 172 -6.15 23.35 -5.99
N VAL A 173 -6.48 22.45 -6.92
CA VAL A 173 -6.18 22.60 -8.34
C VAL A 173 -7.48 22.82 -9.12
N VAL A 174 -7.58 23.93 -9.84
CA VAL A 174 -8.81 24.31 -10.55
C VAL A 174 -8.65 24.13 -12.06
N ALA A 175 -9.58 23.39 -12.66
CA ALA A 175 -9.60 23.06 -14.08
C ALA A 175 -10.99 23.26 -14.68
N PHE A 176 -11.09 23.51 -15.99
CA PHE A 176 -12.32 23.99 -16.63
C PHE A 176 -12.99 22.94 -17.55
N SER A 177 -12.63 21.66 -17.38
CA SER A 177 -13.37 20.51 -17.91
C SER A 177 -13.27 19.30 -16.97
N SER A 178 -14.28 18.42 -17.00
CA SER A 178 -14.29 17.16 -16.24
C SER A 178 -13.10 16.26 -16.59
N GLU A 179 -12.74 16.18 -17.88
CA GLU A 179 -11.55 15.47 -18.36
C GLU A 179 -10.26 15.96 -17.68
N GLN A 180 -10.05 17.28 -17.61
CA GLN A 180 -8.90 17.86 -16.93
C GLN A 180 -8.93 17.59 -15.42
N VAL A 181 -10.10 17.71 -14.78
CA VAL A 181 -10.27 17.39 -13.36
C VAL A 181 -9.86 15.94 -13.07
N TYR A 182 -10.37 14.97 -13.84
CA TYR A 182 -9.99 13.56 -13.70
C TYR A 182 -8.50 13.32 -13.96
N ALA A 183 -7.92 13.96 -14.98
CA ALA A 183 -6.50 13.83 -15.31
C ALA A 183 -5.58 14.36 -14.20
N VAL A 184 -5.90 15.50 -13.58
CA VAL A 184 -5.18 16.03 -12.42
C VAL A 184 -5.36 15.11 -11.21
N ALA A 185 -6.57 14.65 -10.94
CA ALA A 185 -6.87 13.80 -9.79
C ALA A 185 -6.13 12.44 -9.88
N GLU A 186 -6.05 11.82 -11.06
CA GLU A 186 -5.22 10.62 -11.26
C GLU A 186 -3.72 10.91 -11.09
N ALA A 187 -3.23 12.06 -11.55
CA ALA A 187 -1.83 12.44 -11.37
C ALA A 187 -1.50 12.70 -9.88
N LEU A 188 -2.39 13.36 -9.14
CA LEU A 188 -2.25 13.53 -7.69
C LEU A 188 -2.35 12.20 -6.93
N ARG A 189 -3.25 11.28 -7.33
CA ARG A 189 -3.28 9.91 -6.78
C ARG A 189 -1.94 9.20 -6.93
N ARG A 190 -1.28 9.33 -8.09
CA ARG A 190 0.04 8.72 -8.38
C ARG A 190 1.20 9.37 -7.62
N PHE A 191 1.17 10.68 -7.37
CA PHE A 191 2.31 11.40 -6.78
C PHE A 191 2.14 11.78 -5.29
N ARG A 192 0.91 11.83 -4.79
CA ARG A 192 0.54 12.40 -3.47
C ARG A 192 -0.52 11.58 -2.71
N GLY A 193 -0.83 10.36 -3.17
CA GLY A 193 -1.72 9.43 -2.49
C GLY A 193 -3.21 9.63 -2.74
N GLY A 194 -3.66 10.84 -3.11
CA GLY A 194 -5.04 11.05 -3.54
C GLY A 194 -5.40 12.51 -3.73
N ALA A 195 -6.60 12.74 -4.26
CA ALA A 195 -7.27 14.04 -4.19
C ALA A 195 -8.79 13.87 -4.13
N ALA A 196 -9.45 14.77 -3.40
CA ALA A 196 -10.90 14.92 -3.45
C ALA A 196 -11.29 15.58 -4.78
N VAL A 197 -12.46 15.23 -5.33
CA VAL A 197 -12.93 15.74 -6.63
C VAL A 197 -14.25 16.48 -6.47
N VAL A 198 -14.29 17.76 -6.89
CA VAL A 198 -15.46 18.63 -6.76
C VAL A 198 -15.80 19.32 -8.08
N MET A 199 -16.92 18.95 -8.70
CA MET A 199 -17.38 19.52 -9.97
C MET A 199 -18.82 20.01 -9.84
N GLY A 200 -19.21 21.02 -10.64
CA GLY A 200 -20.57 21.58 -10.61
C GLY A 200 -21.69 20.54 -10.83
N ALA A 201 -21.44 19.50 -11.63
CA ALA A 201 -22.41 18.42 -11.89
C ALA A 201 -22.72 17.55 -10.66
N LEU A 202 -21.78 17.42 -9.71
CA LEU A 202 -21.95 16.59 -8.51
C LEU A 202 -23.11 17.11 -7.65
N SER A 203 -23.82 16.21 -6.97
CA SER A 203 -24.86 16.60 -6.01
C SER A 203 -24.29 17.34 -4.79
N PRO A 204 -25.11 18.12 -4.07
CA PRO A 204 -24.71 18.73 -2.81
C PRO A 204 -24.12 17.71 -1.84
N GLU A 205 -24.73 16.52 -1.73
CA GLU A 205 -24.28 15.43 -0.87
C GLU A 205 -22.92 14.86 -1.30
N THR A 206 -22.72 14.52 -2.59
CA THR A 206 -21.43 14.02 -3.08
C THR A 206 -20.34 15.09 -2.90
N ARG A 207 -20.64 16.38 -3.13
CA ARG A 207 -19.69 17.47 -2.89
C ARG A 207 -19.31 17.56 -1.42
N ASN A 208 -20.29 17.54 -0.50
CA ASN A 208 -20.03 17.59 0.93
C ASN A 208 -19.16 16.42 1.40
N LYS A 209 -19.47 15.19 0.99
CA LYS A 209 -18.65 14.01 1.34
C LYS A 209 -17.24 14.06 0.74
N GLN A 210 -17.04 14.67 -0.43
CA GLN A 210 -15.70 14.89 -1.00
C GLN A 210 -14.94 16.03 -0.28
N VAL A 211 -15.64 17.07 0.18
CA VAL A 211 -15.06 18.15 1.00
C VAL A 211 -14.71 17.69 2.40
N GLU A 212 -15.54 16.84 3.01
CA GLU A 212 -15.29 16.19 4.29
C GLU A 212 -14.02 15.34 4.27
N LEU A 213 -13.85 14.53 3.21
CA LEU A 213 -12.63 13.72 2.96
C LEU A 213 -11.36 14.60 2.91
N PHE A 214 -11.44 15.80 2.33
CA PHE A 214 -10.35 16.79 2.37
C PHE A 214 -10.18 17.44 3.76
N GLN A 215 -11.26 17.85 4.41
CA GLN A 215 -11.20 18.56 5.69
C GLN A 215 -10.67 17.67 6.82
N ASN A 216 -11.16 16.42 6.90
CA ASN A 216 -10.70 15.37 7.82
C ASN A 216 -9.22 14.96 7.57
N GLY A 217 -8.62 15.39 6.45
CA GLY A 217 -7.25 15.06 6.11
C GLY A 217 -7.06 13.61 5.66
N GLU A 218 -8.07 12.99 5.05
CA GLU A 218 -7.88 11.76 4.26
C GLU A 218 -7.15 12.06 2.94
N VAL A 219 -7.24 13.30 2.44
CA VAL A 219 -6.41 13.84 1.35
C VAL A 219 -6.03 15.30 1.60
N ASP A 220 -4.79 15.67 1.26
CA ASP A 220 -4.29 17.06 1.35
C ASP A 220 -4.58 17.92 0.11
N TYR A 221 -5.26 17.35 -0.89
CA TYR A 221 -5.48 17.99 -2.19
C TYR A 221 -6.93 17.87 -2.64
N ILE A 222 -7.43 18.93 -3.25
CA ILE A 222 -8.74 18.94 -3.91
C ILE A 222 -8.56 19.36 -5.37
N VAL A 223 -9.22 18.67 -6.29
CA VAL A 223 -9.30 19.05 -7.71
C VAL A 223 -10.72 19.45 -8.02
N ALA A 224 -10.91 20.64 -8.58
CA ALA A 224 -12.24 21.18 -8.78
C ALA A 224 -12.43 21.93 -10.09
N THR A 225 -13.71 22.16 -10.45
CA THR A 225 -14.06 23.22 -11.40
C THR A 225 -14.23 24.57 -10.71
N ASP A 226 -14.53 25.61 -11.47
CA ASP A 226 -14.93 26.95 -10.98
C ASP A 226 -16.10 26.93 -9.99
N ALA A 227 -16.85 25.83 -9.90
CA ALA A 227 -17.82 25.56 -8.83
C ALA A 227 -17.22 25.66 -7.41
N ILE A 228 -15.90 25.52 -7.22
CA ILE A 228 -15.23 25.79 -5.93
C ILE A 228 -15.26 27.28 -5.54
N GLY A 229 -15.38 28.16 -6.54
CA GLY A 229 -15.43 29.61 -6.36
C GLY A 229 -16.69 30.10 -5.65
N MET A 230 -17.70 29.25 -5.45
CA MET A 230 -18.96 29.60 -4.78
C MET A 230 -19.47 28.43 -3.92
N GLY A 231 -19.86 28.74 -2.67
CA GLY A 231 -20.68 27.83 -1.86
C GLY A 231 -20.03 26.56 -1.30
N LEU A 232 -18.74 26.61 -0.93
CA LEU A 232 -18.09 25.54 -0.18
C LEU A 232 -17.21 26.07 0.97
N ASN A 233 -17.31 25.39 2.13
CA ASN A 233 -16.53 25.67 3.32
C ASN A 233 -15.18 24.93 3.33
N LEU A 234 -14.23 25.41 2.52
CA LEU A 234 -12.92 24.79 2.27
C LEU A 234 -11.74 25.59 2.85
N ASP A 235 -10.94 24.97 3.72
CA ASP A 235 -9.70 25.53 4.27
C ASP A 235 -8.50 25.25 3.38
N LEU A 236 -8.29 26.16 2.42
CA LEU A 236 -7.20 26.12 1.44
C LEU A 236 -6.10 27.12 1.78
N ASN A 237 -4.85 26.68 1.68
CA ASN A 237 -3.68 27.55 1.79
C ASN A 237 -3.23 28.07 0.40
N HIS A 238 -3.51 27.29 -0.65
CA HIS A 238 -3.08 27.57 -2.02
C HIS A 238 -4.15 27.18 -3.05
N VAL A 239 -4.31 28.00 -4.08
CA VAL A 239 -5.16 27.73 -5.26
C VAL A 239 -4.32 27.78 -6.54
N ALA A 240 -4.18 26.64 -7.20
CA ALA A 240 -3.40 26.49 -8.42
C ALA A 240 -4.32 26.33 -9.65
N PHE A 241 -4.16 27.20 -10.65
CA PHE A 241 -4.94 27.14 -11.88
C PHE A 241 -4.27 26.17 -12.88
N GLY A 242 -5.01 25.13 -13.29
CA GLY A 242 -4.60 24.20 -14.35
C GLY A 242 -4.77 24.77 -15.77
N ALA A 243 -5.62 25.79 -15.91
CA ALA A 243 -5.75 26.62 -17.11
C ALA A 243 -6.30 28.02 -16.72
N LEU A 244 -6.14 29.01 -17.61
CA LEU A 244 -6.70 30.36 -17.43
C LEU A 244 -7.80 30.70 -18.45
N SER A 245 -8.32 29.68 -19.13
CA SER A 245 -9.38 29.82 -20.15
C SER A 245 -10.44 28.75 -20.01
N LYS A 246 -11.71 29.16 -20.00
CA LYS A 246 -12.90 28.28 -19.91
C LYS A 246 -13.74 28.33 -21.18
N PHE A 247 -14.59 27.32 -21.36
CA PHE A 247 -15.62 27.33 -22.41
C PHE A 247 -16.87 28.03 -21.88
N ASP A 248 -17.38 29.02 -22.62
CA ASP A 248 -18.55 29.83 -22.23
C ASP A 248 -19.87 29.38 -22.90
N GLY A 249 -19.92 28.12 -23.35
CA GLY A 249 -21.02 27.57 -24.16
C GLY A 249 -20.87 27.86 -25.65
N ARG A 250 -20.08 28.88 -26.06
CA ARG A 250 -19.87 29.26 -27.46
C ARG A 250 -18.42 29.13 -27.91
N ARG A 251 -17.47 29.58 -27.09
CA ARG A 251 -16.03 29.57 -27.39
C ARG A 251 -15.19 29.38 -26.13
N LYS A 252 -13.92 29.02 -26.32
CA LYS A 252 -12.92 29.02 -25.24
C LYS A 252 -12.37 30.44 -25.08
N ARG A 253 -12.68 31.12 -23.98
CA ARG A 253 -12.21 32.47 -23.64
C ARG A 253 -11.32 32.46 -22.40
N ARG A 254 -10.44 33.46 -22.26
CA ARG A 254 -9.72 33.71 -20.99
C ARG A 254 -10.72 34.08 -19.90
N LEU A 255 -10.41 33.74 -18.65
CA LEU A 255 -11.14 34.19 -17.47
C LEU A 255 -11.00 35.71 -17.32
N THR A 256 -11.99 36.36 -16.71
CA THR A 256 -11.83 37.75 -16.25
C THR A 256 -11.07 37.80 -14.93
N PRO A 257 -10.40 38.92 -14.58
CA PRO A 257 -9.77 39.07 -13.27
C PRO A 257 -10.71 38.84 -12.08
N ALA A 258 -11.99 39.20 -12.22
CA ALA A 258 -13.01 38.93 -11.21
C ALA A 258 -13.33 37.43 -11.06
N GLU A 259 -13.43 36.68 -12.16
CA GLU A 259 -13.58 35.21 -12.12
C GLU A 259 -12.34 34.54 -11.49
N MET A 260 -11.15 35.03 -11.84
CA MET A 260 -9.89 34.56 -11.23
C MET A 260 -9.85 34.85 -9.73
N ALA A 261 -10.22 36.06 -9.28
CA ALA A 261 -10.24 36.43 -7.87
C ALA A 261 -11.30 35.68 -7.04
N GLN A 262 -12.47 35.38 -7.62
CA GLN A 262 -13.50 34.57 -6.96
C GLN A 262 -13.00 33.13 -6.65
N ILE A 263 -12.16 32.59 -7.53
CA ILE A 263 -11.53 31.27 -7.39
C ILE A 263 -10.30 31.34 -6.47
N ALA A 264 -9.35 32.24 -6.76
CA ALA A 264 -8.11 32.43 -6.01
C ALA A 264 -8.37 32.84 -4.55
N GLY A 265 -9.38 33.68 -4.33
CA GLY A 265 -9.84 34.12 -3.02
C GLY A 265 -10.45 33.02 -2.14
N ARG A 266 -10.50 31.76 -2.60
CA ARG A 266 -10.76 30.58 -1.76
C ARG A 266 -9.51 30.15 -0.97
N ALA A 267 -8.31 30.57 -1.37
CA ALA A 267 -7.10 30.46 -0.54
C ALA A 267 -7.06 31.55 0.54
N GLY A 268 -6.63 31.17 1.75
CA GLY A 268 -6.51 32.07 2.89
C GLY A 268 -7.86 32.45 3.49
N ARG A 269 -8.15 31.93 4.68
CA ARG A 269 -9.42 32.14 5.41
C ARG A 269 -9.23 32.85 6.73
N HIS A 270 -10.22 33.65 7.11
CA HIS A 270 -10.13 34.55 8.27
C HIS A 270 -8.82 35.36 8.21
N GLN A 271 -7.96 35.25 9.22
CA GLN A 271 -6.67 35.95 9.33
C GLN A 271 -5.47 35.18 8.71
N ARG A 272 -5.70 34.03 8.08
CA ARG A 272 -4.63 33.29 7.39
C ARG A 272 -4.49 33.78 5.95
N ASP A 273 -3.30 34.22 5.60
CA ASP A 273 -2.94 34.57 4.22
C ASP A 273 -3.08 33.38 3.27
N GLY A 274 -3.42 33.67 2.03
CA GLY A 274 -3.58 32.70 0.95
C GLY A 274 -2.57 32.94 -0.17
N THR A 275 -2.31 31.90 -0.96
CA THR A 275 -1.52 32.03 -2.19
C THR A 275 -2.25 31.50 -3.41
N PHE A 276 -1.93 32.04 -4.59
CA PHE A 276 -2.44 31.53 -5.86
C PHE A 276 -1.34 31.44 -6.91
N GLY A 277 -1.51 30.59 -7.91
CA GLY A 277 -0.50 30.37 -8.95
C GLY A 277 -1.02 29.45 -10.06
N THR A 278 -0.13 28.93 -10.90
CA THR A 278 -0.50 28.01 -11.99
C THR A 278 0.19 26.66 -11.89
N VAL A 279 -0.39 25.61 -12.48
CA VAL A 279 0.22 24.28 -12.50
C VAL A 279 1.03 24.09 -13.78
N SER A 280 2.34 23.86 -13.65
CA SER A 280 3.20 23.49 -14.78
C SER A 280 3.27 21.97 -14.99
N GLY A 281 3.42 21.57 -16.27
CA GLY A 281 3.59 20.18 -16.67
C GLY A 281 2.32 19.41 -17.01
N MET A 282 1.14 20.05 -16.99
CA MET A 282 -0.07 19.46 -17.57
C MET A 282 0.04 19.40 -19.10
N ARG A 283 -0.09 18.21 -19.68
CA ARG A 283 -0.20 18.04 -21.14
C ARG A 283 -1.58 18.50 -21.61
N GLY A 284 -1.67 19.75 -22.08
CA GLY A 284 -2.94 20.41 -22.41
C GLY A 284 -2.89 21.32 -23.64
N GLY A 285 -2.32 20.85 -24.75
CA GLY A 285 -2.47 21.47 -26.09
C GLY A 285 -1.71 22.78 -26.36
N SER A 286 -1.45 23.63 -25.36
CA SER A 286 -0.66 24.86 -25.52
C SER A 286 0.83 24.59 -25.28
N ALA A 287 1.69 25.18 -26.12
CA ALA A 287 3.15 25.02 -26.05
C ALA A 287 3.80 25.77 -24.87
N GLN A 288 3.05 26.66 -24.19
CA GLN A 288 3.46 27.39 -23.00
C GLN A 288 2.54 27.04 -21.82
N PRO A 289 3.06 27.04 -20.57
CA PRO A 289 2.23 26.95 -19.38
C PRO A 289 1.27 28.16 -19.30
N PRO A 290 0.09 28.03 -18.68
CA PRO A 290 -0.72 29.18 -18.36
C PRO A 290 0.03 30.09 -17.37
N GLU A 291 0.16 31.36 -17.71
CA GLU A 291 0.75 32.40 -16.87
C GLU A 291 -0.20 33.59 -16.78
N PHE A 292 -0.25 34.20 -15.59
CA PHE A 292 -0.98 35.45 -15.34
C PHE A 292 -0.20 36.64 -15.90
N THR A 293 -0.89 37.69 -16.33
CA THR A 293 -0.24 38.99 -16.60
C THR A 293 0.02 39.74 -15.28
N GLU A 294 0.95 40.70 -15.29
CA GLU A 294 1.19 41.56 -14.13
C GLU A 294 -0.07 42.36 -13.73
N GLU A 295 -0.87 42.78 -14.72
CA GLU A 295 -2.17 43.43 -14.51
C GLU A 295 -3.18 42.52 -13.81
N GLU A 296 -3.25 41.24 -14.20
CA GLU A 296 -4.13 40.25 -13.55
C GLU A 296 -3.68 39.96 -12.11
N ILE A 297 -2.37 39.85 -11.87
CA ILE A 297 -1.82 39.65 -10.52
C ILE A 297 -2.19 40.86 -9.65
N TYR A 298 -1.88 42.07 -10.09
CA TYR A 298 -2.18 43.30 -9.37
C TYR A 298 -3.68 43.45 -9.08
N ALA A 299 -4.54 43.18 -10.06
CA ALA A 299 -6.00 43.21 -9.89
C ALA A 299 -6.50 42.22 -8.82
N ILE A 300 -5.92 41.00 -8.76
CA ILE A 300 -6.29 39.96 -7.80
C ILE A 300 -5.76 40.26 -6.39
N GLU A 301 -4.51 40.74 -6.26
CA GLU A 301 -3.91 41.06 -4.95
C GLU A 301 -4.56 42.30 -4.32
N GLU A 302 -4.68 43.40 -5.07
CA GLU A 302 -5.29 44.66 -4.62
C GLU A 302 -6.84 44.65 -4.68
N HIS A 303 -7.44 43.56 -5.16
CA HIS A 303 -8.89 43.41 -5.32
C HIS A 303 -9.56 44.50 -6.17
N ARG A 304 -8.83 45.02 -7.18
CA ARG A 304 -9.26 46.09 -8.08
C ARG A 304 -9.78 45.50 -9.39
N PHE A 305 -11.08 45.60 -9.61
CA PHE A 305 -11.76 45.05 -10.79
C PHE A 305 -12.57 46.12 -11.52
N ALA A 306 -12.74 45.96 -12.83
CA ALA A 306 -13.62 46.81 -13.62
C ALA A 306 -15.06 46.73 -13.06
N PRO A 307 -15.74 47.87 -12.81
CA PRO A 307 -17.13 47.86 -12.38
C PRO A 307 -18.06 47.23 -13.42
N LEU A 308 -19.16 46.68 -12.95
CA LEU A 308 -20.24 46.21 -13.82
C LEU A 308 -20.91 47.43 -14.47
N THR A 309 -21.17 47.33 -15.78
CA THR A 309 -21.79 48.42 -16.56
C THR A 309 -23.27 48.21 -16.84
N HIS A 310 -23.77 46.98 -16.68
CA HIS A 310 -25.18 46.64 -16.86
C HIS A 310 -25.54 45.37 -16.09
N LEU A 311 -26.81 45.25 -15.73
CA LEU A 311 -27.43 44.02 -15.24
C LEU A 311 -28.33 43.42 -16.32
N PHE A 312 -28.52 42.11 -16.35
CA PHE A 312 -29.49 41.48 -17.23
C PHE A 312 -30.88 41.56 -16.63
N TRP A 313 -31.87 41.94 -17.43
CA TRP A 313 -33.25 42.17 -17.04
C TRP A 313 -34.21 41.41 -17.97
N ARG A 314 -35.36 41.04 -17.42
CA ARG A 314 -36.49 40.42 -18.11
C ARG A 314 -37.78 40.89 -17.43
N GLU A 315 -38.88 40.97 -18.15
CA GLU A 315 -40.17 41.33 -17.55
C GLU A 315 -40.53 40.36 -16.42
N ALA A 316 -40.80 40.89 -15.24
CA ALA A 316 -40.97 40.10 -14.02
C ALA A 316 -42.42 39.59 -13.84
N GLU A 317 -43.38 40.29 -14.46
CA GLU A 317 -44.81 39.94 -14.45
C GLU A 317 -45.34 39.86 -15.89
N PRO A 318 -44.83 38.93 -16.72
CA PRO A 318 -45.23 38.82 -18.11
C PRO A 318 -46.70 38.42 -18.24
N ARG A 319 -47.34 38.88 -19.30
CA ARG A 319 -48.75 38.59 -19.59
C ARG A 319 -48.90 37.22 -20.22
N PHE A 320 -49.93 36.49 -19.77
CA PHE A 320 -50.20 35.11 -20.21
C PHE A 320 -51.35 35.01 -21.22
N ASP A 321 -51.80 36.10 -21.84
CA ASP A 321 -52.96 36.08 -22.76
C ASP A 321 -52.82 35.09 -23.91
N SER A 322 -51.61 34.99 -24.48
CA SER A 322 -51.24 34.08 -25.56
C SER A 322 -49.72 33.86 -25.60
N LEU A 323 -49.26 32.79 -26.26
CA LEU A 323 -47.82 32.51 -26.41
C LEU A 323 -47.03 33.66 -27.07
N PRO A 324 -47.50 34.34 -28.14
CA PRO A 324 -46.78 35.47 -28.72
C PRO A 324 -46.65 36.67 -27.78
N VAL A 325 -47.68 36.94 -26.95
CA VAL A 325 -47.64 38.02 -25.95
C VAL A 325 -46.63 37.69 -24.85
N LEU A 326 -46.63 36.45 -24.34
CA LEU A 326 -45.66 35.98 -23.37
C LEU A 326 -44.22 36.10 -23.90
N ILE A 327 -43.96 35.63 -25.12
CA ILE A 327 -42.64 35.72 -25.76
C ILE A 327 -42.21 37.20 -25.89
N ALA A 328 -43.10 38.09 -26.35
CA ALA A 328 -42.82 39.51 -26.49
C ALA A 328 -42.51 40.21 -25.15
N ASP A 329 -43.17 39.82 -24.05
CA ASP A 329 -42.86 40.35 -22.71
C ASP A 329 -41.51 39.81 -22.19
N LEU A 330 -41.20 38.53 -22.43
CA LEU A 330 -39.92 37.92 -22.03
C LEU A 330 -38.72 38.45 -22.87
N GLU A 331 -38.97 38.90 -24.11
CA GLU A 331 -37.97 39.52 -24.99
C GLU A 331 -37.93 41.06 -24.89
N ARG A 332 -38.73 41.66 -24.01
CA ARG A 332 -38.85 43.11 -23.86
C ARG A 332 -37.50 43.76 -23.48
N SER A 333 -37.16 44.85 -24.15
CA SER A 333 -36.05 45.72 -23.74
C SER A 333 -36.40 46.53 -22.48
N PRO A 334 -35.49 46.65 -21.50
CA PRO A 334 -35.70 47.51 -20.34
C PRO A 334 -35.62 49.00 -20.73
N ASP A 335 -36.30 49.84 -19.94
CA ASP A 335 -36.36 51.29 -20.15
C ASP A 335 -35.16 52.06 -19.52
N GLN A 336 -34.34 51.40 -18.67
CA GLN A 336 -33.22 52.02 -17.92
C GLN A 336 -31.86 51.64 -18.55
N PRO A 337 -30.89 52.57 -18.64
CA PRO A 337 -29.61 52.32 -19.30
C PRO A 337 -28.67 51.37 -18.53
N GLU A 338 -28.83 51.26 -17.21
CA GLU A 338 -28.13 50.28 -16.35
C GLU A 338 -28.62 48.83 -16.56
N LEU A 339 -29.71 48.64 -17.30
CA LEU A 339 -30.33 47.35 -17.54
C LEU A 339 -30.20 46.95 -19.02
N ARG A 340 -30.04 45.66 -19.26
CA ARG A 340 -29.98 45.09 -20.61
C ARG A 340 -30.92 43.90 -20.71
N ALA A 341 -31.64 43.75 -21.83
CA ALA A 341 -32.42 42.56 -22.09
C ALA A 341 -31.55 41.29 -21.91
N ALA A 342 -32.06 40.33 -21.13
CA ALA A 342 -31.39 39.07 -20.89
C ALA A 342 -31.18 38.31 -22.23
N PRO A 343 -30.03 37.64 -22.42
CA PRO A 343 -29.86 36.68 -23.49
C PRO A 343 -30.96 35.61 -23.49
N GLU A 344 -31.17 35.01 -24.65
CA GLU A 344 -32.06 33.85 -24.77
C GLU A 344 -31.49 32.68 -23.95
N ALA A 345 -32.07 32.48 -22.76
CA ALA A 345 -31.80 31.35 -21.89
C ALA A 345 -32.62 30.12 -22.29
N ILE A 346 -32.30 28.96 -21.70
CA ILE A 346 -32.88 27.66 -22.09
C ILE A 346 -34.42 27.61 -22.01
N ASP A 347 -35.01 28.35 -21.06
CA ASP A 347 -36.45 28.43 -20.85
C ASP A 347 -37.19 29.11 -22.02
N LEU A 348 -36.70 30.27 -22.43
CA LEU A 348 -37.22 31.03 -23.57
C LEU A 348 -36.93 30.32 -24.90
N ALA A 349 -35.74 29.73 -25.06
CA ALA A 349 -35.38 28.95 -26.24
C ALA A 349 -36.32 27.75 -26.43
N VAL A 350 -36.63 27.01 -25.36
CA VAL A 350 -37.61 25.91 -25.39
C VAL A 350 -39.02 26.42 -25.64
N LEU A 351 -39.44 27.52 -24.99
CA LEU A 351 -40.76 28.12 -25.23
C LEU A 351 -40.96 28.46 -26.71
N LYS A 352 -39.99 29.16 -27.32
CA LYS A 352 -40.04 29.56 -28.74
C LYS A 352 -40.04 28.35 -29.66
N ARG A 353 -39.13 27.39 -29.45
CA ARG A 353 -39.05 26.15 -30.23
C ARG A 353 -40.34 25.31 -30.16
N LEU A 354 -41.02 25.28 -29.01
CA LEU A 354 -42.29 24.57 -28.85
C LEU A 354 -43.51 25.39 -29.29
N ALA A 355 -43.43 26.72 -29.37
CA ALA A 355 -44.49 27.56 -29.93
C ALA A 355 -44.65 27.37 -31.46
N GLU A 356 -43.62 26.85 -32.13
CA GLU A 356 -43.64 26.45 -33.55
C GLU A 356 -44.29 25.06 -33.79
N GLU A 357 -44.48 24.24 -32.75
CA GLU A 357 -45.06 22.91 -32.88
C GLU A 357 -46.59 22.97 -33.10
N PRO A 358 -47.20 22.03 -33.87
CA PRO A 358 -48.63 22.10 -34.20
C PRO A 358 -49.57 22.18 -32.98
N PHE A 359 -49.22 21.53 -31.87
CA PHE A 359 -50.03 21.53 -30.65
C PHE A 359 -50.03 22.87 -29.90
N ALA A 360 -49.13 23.80 -30.22
CA ALA A 360 -49.09 25.13 -29.60
C ALA A 360 -50.39 25.92 -29.86
N GLN A 361 -51.08 25.62 -30.96
CA GLN A 361 -52.36 26.25 -31.32
C GLN A 361 -53.50 25.95 -30.34
N ASP A 362 -53.38 24.90 -29.52
CA ASP A 362 -54.36 24.49 -28.51
C ASP A 362 -54.10 25.13 -27.12
N ILE A 363 -52.97 25.81 -26.96
CA ILE A 363 -52.52 26.45 -25.72
C ILE A 363 -53.10 27.87 -25.65
N ARG A 364 -54.41 27.95 -25.36
CA ARG A 364 -55.17 29.21 -25.31
C ARG A 364 -55.64 29.54 -23.89
N GLY A 365 -55.62 30.84 -23.56
CA GLY A 365 -56.11 31.39 -22.30
C GLY A 365 -55.07 31.36 -21.17
N ALA A 366 -55.11 32.39 -20.32
CA ALA A 366 -54.07 32.70 -19.33
C ALA A 366 -53.63 31.52 -18.44
N GLY A 367 -54.57 30.69 -17.99
CA GLY A 367 -54.26 29.51 -17.17
C GLY A 367 -53.41 28.46 -17.91
N LYS A 368 -53.76 28.13 -19.17
CA LYS A 368 -52.99 27.16 -19.96
C LYS A 368 -51.63 27.71 -20.37
N VAL A 369 -51.57 28.99 -20.76
CA VAL A 369 -50.32 29.66 -21.18
C VAL A 369 -49.34 29.77 -20.00
N ARG A 370 -49.81 30.15 -18.80
CA ARG A 370 -48.99 30.12 -17.57
C ARG A 370 -48.48 28.71 -17.27
N ARG A 371 -49.36 27.70 -17.27
CA ARG A 371 -48.97 26.32 -16.95
C ARG A 371 -47.99 25.74 -17.97
N PHE A 372 -48.14 26.10 -19.25
CA PHE A 372 -47.17 25.74 -20.29
C PHE A 372 -45.83 26.44 -20.09
N TRP A 373 -45.82 27.73 -19.73
CA TRP A 373 -44.61 28.46 -19.38
C TRP A 373 -43.86 27.78 -18.23
N GLU A 374 -44.54 27.44 -17.13
CA GLU A 374 -43.93 26.75 -15.98
C GLU A 374 -43.29 25.39 -16.36
N VAL A 375 -43.80 24.73 -17.41
CA VAL A 375 -43.28 23.49 -18.01
C VAL A 375 -42.07 23.78 -18.92
N CYS A 376 -42.08 24.86 -19.70
CA CYS A 376 -40.92 25.34 -20.46
C CYS A 376 -39.78 25.83 -19.57
N SER A 377 -40.08 26.42 -18.40
CA SER A 377 -39.09 26.82 -17.39
C SER A 377 -38.47 25.66 -16.61
N LEU A 378 -38.72 24.40 -16.99
CA LEU A 378 -38.06 23.23 -16.39
C LEU A 378 -36.55 23.27 -16.68
N PRO A 379 -35.65 23.26 -15.67
CA PRO A 379 -34.21 23.31 -15.93
C PRO A 379 -33.68 22.08 -16.68
N ASP A 380 -32.77 22.31 -17.66
CA ASP A 380 -32.03 21.22 -18.32
C ASP A 380 -30.87 20.74 -17.42
N PHE A 381 -31.21 20.03 -16.34
CA PHE A 381 -30.24 19.42 -15.43
C PHE A 381 -29.27 18.45 -16.12
N ARG A 382 -29.58 17.98 -17.33
CA ARG A 382 -28.78 17.03 -18.10
C ARG A 382 -27.87 17.71 -19.13
N SER A 383 -28.05 19.00 -19.38
CA SER A 383 -27.33 19.79 -20.40
C SER A 383 -27.30 19.11 -21.77
N ILE A 384 -28.45 18.52 -22.19
CA ILE A 384 -28.62 17.83 -23.48
C ILE A 384 -28.94 18.79 -24.63
N GLY A 385 -29.14 20.07 -24.33
CA GLY A 385 -29.34 21.15 -25.30
C GLY A 385 -30.78 21.30 -25.76
N VAL A 386 -31.09 22.49 -26.28
CA VAL A 386 -32.45 23.00 -26.56
C VAL A 386 -33.35 21.95 -27.24
N GLU A 387 -32.92 21.38 -28.38
CA GLU A 387 -33.76 20.46 -29.16
C GLU A 387 -34.08 19.15 -28.44
N SER A 388 -33.14 18.63 -27.64
CA SER A 388 -33.33 17.38 -26.89
C SER A 388 -34.14 17.60 -25.61
N HIS A 389 -33.96 18.77 -24.98
CA HIS A 389 -34.75 19.18 -23.81
C HIS A 389 -36.18 19.56 -24.21
N ALA A 390 -36.39 20.28 -25.31
CA ALA A 390 -37.71 20.59 -25.87
C ALA A 390 -38.53 19.31 -26.14
N ARG A 391 -37.91 18.25 -26.70
CA ARG A 391 -38.55 16.93 -26.87
C ARG A 391 -38.87 16.20 -25.56
N PHE A 392 -38.26 16.56 -24.44
CA PHE A 392 -38.64 16.07 -23.11
C PHE A 392 -39.80 16.90 -22.54
N VAL A 393 -39.68 18.23 -22.58
CA VAL A 393 -40.70 19.20 -22.16
C VAL A 393 -42.03 19.01 -22.91
N ALA A 394 -42.00 18.77 -24.22
CA ALA A 394 -43.20 18.48 -25.01
C ALA A 394 -43.94 17.22 -24.57
N ARG A 395 -43.22 16.15 -24.18
CA ARG A 395 -43.82 14.92 -23.64
C ARG A 395 -44.40 15.16 -22.25
N LEU A 396 -43.68 15.89 -21.40
CA LEU A 396 -44.18 16.30 -20.08
C LEU A 396 -45.47 17.13 -20.20
N TRP A 397 -45.54 18.06 -21.16
CA TRP A 397 -46.76 18.80 -21.47
C TRP A 397 -47.91 17.90 -21.96
N GLN A 398 -47.63 16.90 -22.81
CA GLN A 398 -48.64 15.97 -23.33
C GLN A 398 -49.32 15.13 -22.22
N ASP A 399 -48.63 14.88 -21.12
CA ASP A 399 -49.18 14.26 -19.92
C ASP A 399 -49.89 15.29 -19.03
N LEU A 400 -49.25 16.44 -18.74
CA LEU A 400 -49.81 17.48 -17.86
C LEU A 400 -51.07 18.15 -18.41
N GLN A 401 -51.24 18.29 -19.74
CA GLN A 401 -52.46 18.88 -20.32
C GLN A 401 -53.74 18.09 -19.98
N LYS A 402 -53.61 16.84 -19.52
CA LYS A 402 -54.72 15.97 -19.08
C LYS A 402 -55.07 16.14 -17.59
N GLY A 403 -54.37 17.01 -16.87
CA GLY A 403 -54.57 17.26 -15.44
C GLY A 403 -53.30 17.03 -14.63
N TYR A 404 -53.24 15.89 -13.94
CA TYR A 404 -52.11 15.46 -13.11
C TYR A 404 -51.43 14.23 -13.70
N ILE A 405 -50.13 14.11 -13.49
CA ILE A 405 -49.38 12.88 -13.76
C ILE A 405 -49.68 11.87 -12.64
N GLY A 406 -50.06 10.65 -13.01
CA GLY A 406 -50.36 9.57 -12.06
C GLY A 406 -49.12 9.13 -11.27
N ALA A 407 -49.31 8.89 -9.97
CA ALA A 407 -48.24 8.50 -9.06
C ALA A 407 -47.49 7.24 -9.53
N ASP A 408 -48.19 6.23 -10.04
CA ASP A 408 -47.59 4.99 -10.56
C ASP A 408 -46.62 5.22 -11.72
N PHE A 409 -46.93 6.16 -12.62
CA PHE A 409 -46.04 6.50 -13.74
C PHE A 409 -44.77 7.19 -13.24
N VAL A 410 -44.91 8.14 -12.31
CA VAL A 410 -43.76 8.82 -11.69
C VAL A 410 -42.90 7.84 -10.89
N ALA A 411 -43.54 6.96 -10.11
CA ALA A 411 -42.89 5.89 -9.37
C ALA A 411 -42.10 4.93 -10.28
N ALA A 412 -42.67 4.54 -11.44
CA ALA A 412 -41.98 3.73 -12.43
C ALA A 412 -40.76 4.46 -13.02
N ARG A 413 -40.89 5.74 -13.38
CA ARG A 413 -39.78 6.56 -13.90
C ARG A 413 -38.66 6.79 -12.89
N ILE A 414 -39.00 6.96 -11.61
CA ILE A 414 -38.02 7.02 -10.52
C ILE A 414 -37.33 5.65 -10.33
N ALA A 415 -38.08 4.55 -10.39
CA ALA A 415 -37.54 3.19 -10.25
C ALA A 415 -36.63 2.77 -11.43
N GLU A 416 -36.86 3.28 -12.65
CA GLU A 416 -35.92 3.11 -13.78
C GLU A 416 -34.52 3.70 -13.48
N LEU A 417 -34.46 4.75 -12.64
CA LEU A 417 -33.24 5.47 -12.27
C LEU A 417 -32.55 4.96 -10.99
N ASP A 418 -33.26 4.22 -10.12
CA ASP A 418 -32.73 3.64 -8.87
C ASP A 418 -31.81 2.43 -9.14
N ARG A 419 -30.66 2.71 -9.79
CA ARG A 419 -29.64 1.74 -10.15
C ARG A 419 -28.27 2.32 -9.82
N VAL A 420 -27.56 1.70 -8.87
CA VAL A 420 -26.23 2.14 -8.39
C VAL A 420 -25.07 1.60 -9.22
N GLN A 421 -25.33 0.75 -10.22
CA GLN A 421 -24.31 0.12 -11.06
C GLN A 421 -23.97 1.00 -12.28
N GLY A 422 -22.71 1.37 -12.41
CA GLY A 422 -22.19 2.15 -13.53
C GLY A 422 -20.80 2.72 -13.23
N ASP A 423 -20.25 3.43 -14.21
CA ASP A 423 -19.13 4.34 -14.01
C ASP A 423 -19.61 5.71 -13.48
N ILE A 424 -18.65 6.61 -13.25
CA ILE A 424 -18.87 7.95 -12.71
C ILE A 424 -19.84 8.75 -13.60
N ASP A 425 -19.66 8.70 -14.92
CA ASP A 425 -20.44 9.51 -15.85
C ASP A 425 -21.88 8.95 -16.02
N THR A 426 -22.05 7.62 -15.97
CA THR A 426 -23.38 6.97 -15.89
C THR A 426 -24.14 7.38 -14.64
N LEU A 427 -23.47 7.41 -13.47
CA LEU A 427 -24.08 7.81 -12.21
C LEU A 427 -24.45 9.31 -12.20
N GLN A 428 -23.55 10.18 -12.70
CA GLN A 428 -23.86 11.61 -12.89
C GLN A 428 -25.06 11.81 -13.82
N GLY A 429 -25.14 11.08 -14.93
CA GLY A 429 -26.28 11.14 -15.86
C GLY A 429 -27.61 10.72 -15.22
N ARG A 430 -27.61 9.72 -14.32
CA ARG A 430 -28.80 9.34 -13.54
C ARG A 430 -29.16 10.38 -12.48
N ILE A 431 -28.17 10.97 -11.81
CA ILE A 431 -28.38 12.07 -10.85
C ILE A 431 -29.00 13.29 -11.54
N ALA A 432 -28.51 13.66 -12.72
CA ALA A 432 -29.10 14.72 -13.54
C ALA A 432 -30.56 14.40 -13.92
N ALA A 433 -30.85 13.16 -14.31
CA ALA A 433 -32.21 12.72 -14.66
C ALA A 433 -33.16 12.68 -13.45
N ILE A 434 -32.72 12.24 -12.26
CA ILE A 434 -33.58 12.21 -11.07
C ILE A 434 -33.86 13.62 -10.53
N ARG A 435 -32.96 14.61 -10.73
CA ARG A 435 -33.27 16.02 -10.41
C ARG A 435 -34.42 16.59 -11.23
N SER A 436 -34.51 16.27 -12.52
CA SER A 436 -35.68 16.62 -13.33
C SER A 436 -36.97 16.10 -12.69
N TRP A 437 -36.97 14.85 -12.22
CA TRP A 437 -38.11 14.26 -11.51
C TRP A 437 -38.34 14.88 -10.12
N ALA A 438 -37.30 15.17 -9.34
CA ALA A 438 -37.44 15.83 -8.04
C ALA A 438 -38.09 17.22 -8.17
N TYR A 439 -37.71 17.98 -9.20
CA TYR A 439 -38.29 19.28 -9.54
C TYR A 439 -39.77 19.14 -9.99
N ILE A 440 -40.05 18.21 -10.92
CA ILE A 440 -41.42 17.87 -11.36
C ILE A 440 -42.31 17.50 -10.17
N CYS A 441 -41.80 16.69 -9.23
CA CYS A 441 -42.51 16.25 -8.04
C CYS A 441 -42.67 17.34 -6.96
N GLN A 442 -42.16 18.56 -7.15
CA GLN A 442 -42.37 19.66 -6.19
C GLN A 442 -43.32 20.73 -6.70
N ARG A 443 -43.70 20.68 -7.98
CA ARG A 443 -44.75 21.54 -8.52
C ARG A 443 -46.10 21.17 -7.90
N PRO A 444 -46.88 22.15 -7.41
CA PRO A 444 -48.02 21.89 -6.52
C PRO A 444 -49.16 21.13 -7.19
N ASP A 445 -49.33 21.27 -8.51
CA ASP A 445 -50.47 20.77 -9.28
C ASP A 445 -50.06 19.76 -10.38
N TRP A 446 -48.81 19.29 -10.41
CA TRP A 446 -48.31 18.45 -11.52
C TRP A 446 -48.44 16.95 -11.27
N VAL A 447 -48.27 16.48 -10.03
CA VAL A 447 -48.10 15.07 -9.68
C VAL A 447 -49.04 14.66 -8.54
N LEU A 448 -49.78 13.55 -8.71
CA LEU A 448 -50.55 12.93 -7.63
C LEU A 448 -49.61 12.33 -6.56
N ALA A 449 -49.98 12.43 -5.28
CA ALA A 449 -49.12 12.04 -4.15
C ALA A 449 -47.75 12.74 -4.16
N ARG A 450 -47.75 14.05 -4.52
CA ARG A 450 -46.58 14.93 -4.66
C ARG A 450 -45.48 14.68 -3.62
N ASP A 451 -45.81 14.75 -2.34
CA ASP A 451 -44.83 14.71 -1.25
C ASP A 451 -44.17 13.32 -1.10
N GLU A 452 -44.92 12.25 -1.37
CA GLU A 452 -44.40 10.87 -1.43
C GLU A 452 -43.44 10.70 -2.62
N MET A 453 -43.83 11.17 -3.80
CA MET A 453 -42.98 11.09 -5.00
C MET A 453 -41.72 11.94 -4.87
N ALA A 454 -41.81 13.13 -4.25
CA ALA A 454 -40.67 13.98 -3.94
C ALA A 454 -39.74 13.36 -2.89
N ALA A 455 -40.27 12.67 -1.88
CA ALA A 455 -39.47 11.90 -0.93
C ALA A 455 -38.75 10.72 -1.63
N ARG A 456 -39.46 10.00 -2.52
CA ARG A 456 -38.90 8.90 -3.31
C ARG A 456 -37.79 9.36 -4.25
N ALA A 457 -37.98 10.47 -4.96
CA ALA A 457 -36.98 11.05 -5.84
C ALA A 457 -35.71 11.47 -5.09
N ARG A 458 -35.85 12.13 -3.93
CA ARG A 458 -34.72 12.47 -3.04
C ARG A 458 -33.99 11.23 -2.52
N GLY A 459 -34.72 10.20 -2.11
CA GLY A 459 -34.14 8.92 -1.69
C GLY A 459 -33.29 8.26 -2.78
N VAL A 460 -33.68 8.39 -4.06
CA VAL A 460 -32.87 7.92 -5.20
C VAL A 460 -31.70 8.85 -5.50
N GLU A 461 -31.86 10.19 -5.43
CA GLU A 461 -30.72 11.13 -5.55
C GLU A 461 -29.64 10.81 -4.51
N ALA A 462 -30.01 10.52 -3.26
CA ALA A 462 -29.08 10.20 -2.19
C ALA A 462 -28.33 8.88 -2.42
N LYS A 463 -29.04 7.78 -2.73
CA LYS A 463 -28.42 6.48 -3.07
C LYS A 463 -27.42 6.60 -4.23
N LEU A 464 -27.78 7.35 -5.27
CA LEU A 464 -26.90 7.57 -6.43
C LEU A 464 -25.71 8.46 -6.07
N SER A 465 -25.90 9.47 -5.21
CA SER A 465 -24.85 10.35 -4.70
C SER A 465 -23.81 9.62 -3.87
N ASP A 466 -24.25 8.61 -3.10
CA ASP A 466 -23.40 7.74 -2.29
C ASP A 466 -22.60 6.76 -3.15
N ALA A 467 -23.26 6.13 -4.13
CA ALA A 467 -22.57 5.31 -5.12
C ALA A 467 -21.52 6.12 -5.91
N LEU A 468 -21.86 7.35 -6.30
CA LEU A 468 -20.94 8.26 -6.99
C LEU A 468 -19.77 8.66 -6.10
N HIS A 469 -20.00 9.02 -4.83
CA HIS A 469 -18.92 9.30 -3.89
C HIS A 469 -17.98 8.09 -3.74
N ALA A 470 -18.52 6.88 -3.56
CA ALA A 470 -17.71 5.67 -3.45
C ALA A 470 -16.84 5.44 -4.70
N ARG A 471 -17.39 5.62 -5.92
CA ARG A 471 -16.63 5.50 -7.18
C ARG A 471 -15.56 6.59 -7.35
N LEU A 472 -15.83 7.83 -6.95
CA LEU A 472 -14.83 8.90 -6.94
C LEU A 472 -13.67 8.55 -5.99
N THR A 473 -13.99 8.12 -4.78
CA THR A 473 -12.99 7.74 -3.76
C THR A 473 -12.15 6.54 -4.21
N GLU A 474 -12.77 5.48 -4.74
CA GLU A 474 -12.10 4.30 -5.32
C GLU A 474 -11.14 4.67 -6.47
N ARG A 475 -11.54 5.62 -7.33
CA ARG A 475 -10.75 6.02 -8.50
C ARG A 475 -9.64 7.04 -8.20
N PHE A 476 -9.85 7.95 -7.25
CA PHE A 476 -8.97 9.11 -7.03
C PHE A 476 -8.23 9.14 -5.69
N VAL A 477 -8.55 8.22 -4.77
CA VAL A 477 -7.85 8.08 -3.48
C VAL A 477 -7.16 6.72 -3.41
N ASN A 478 -5.92 6.69 -2.94
CA ASN A 478 -5.24 5.48 -2.48
C ASN A 478 -5.01 5.64 -0.97
N ARG A 479 -5.94 5.13 -0.16
CA ARG A 479 -5.92 5.29 1.31
C ARG A 479 -4.58 4.86 1.92
N ARG A 480 -4.01 3.75 1.47
CA ARG A 480 -2.69 3.25 1.91
C ARG A 480 -1.59 4.29 1.68
N THR A 481 -1.50 4.88 0.48
CA THR A 481 -0.52 5.92 0.17
C THR A 481 -0.82 7.24 0.91
N ALA A 482 -2.09 7.61 1.08
CA ALA A 482 -2.46 8.83 1.80
C ALA A 482 -2.06 8.78 3.29
N ILE A 483 -2.32 7.66 3.97
CA ILE A 483 -1.92 7.42 5.37
C ILE A 483 -0.38 7.41 5.50
N LEU A 484 0.33 6.79 4.56
CA LEU A 484 1.80 6.81 4.52
C LEU A 484 2.37 8.22 4.30
N MET A 485 1.75 9.05 3.46
CA MET A 485 2.18 10.44 3.26
C MET A 485 1.90 11.33 4.48
N LYS A 486 0.72 11.17 5.11
CA LYS A 486 0.32 11.88 6.33
C LYS A 486 1.30 11.62 7.49
N SER A 487 1.62 10.34 7.70
CA SER A 487 2.56 9.89 8.74
C SER A 487 4.04 10.23 8.46
N LEU A 488 4.44 10.44 7.19
CA LEU A 488 5.73 11.04 6.87
C LEU A 488 5.78 12.57 7.13
N GLY A 489 4.63 13.25 7.11
CA GLY A 489 4.54 14.72 7.21
C GLY A 489 4.52 15.29 8.63
N GLN A 490 4.08 14.52 9.63
CA GLN A 490 3.99 14.93 11.04
C GLN A 490 4.98 14.15 11.90
N ASP A 491 6.25 14.55 11.88
CA ASP A 491 7.36 13.88 12.58
C ASP A 491 7.53 12.40 12.23
N GLY A 492 8.30 12.14 11.16
CA GLY A 492 8.70 10.81 10.71
C GLY A 492 9.65 10.06 11.66
N SER A 493 9.47 10.16 12.97
CA SER A 493 10.04 9.35 14.05
C SER A 493 8.96 8.62 14.87
N ALA A 494 7.68 8.98 14.76
CA ALA A 494 6.57 8.45 15.56
C ALA A 494 5.48 7.79 14.70
N LEU A 495 5.86 6.83 13.85
CA LEU A 495 4.90 5.90 13.23
C LEU A 495 4.40 4.91 14.29
N PRO A 496 3.08 4.83 14.59
CA PRO A 496 2.53 3.79 15.45
C PRO A 496 2.43 2.47 14.67
N VAL A 497 3.59 1.82 14.47
CA VAL A 497 3.66 0.48 13.87
C VAL A 497 3.39 -0.56 14.94
N THR A 498 2.28 -1.28 14.81
CA THR A 498 1.90 -2.41 15.66
C THR A 498 2.40 -3.72 15.06
N LEU A 499 2.86 -4.64 15.92
CA LEU A 499 3.13 -6.03 15.56
C LEU A 499 1.96 -6.86 16.11
N GLU A 500 1.24 -7.54 15.22
CA GLU A 500 0.13 -8.41 15.58
C GLU A 500 0.63 -9.83 15.92
N ASP A 501 -0.22 -10.61 16.60
CA ASP A 501 0.14 -11.93 17.15
C ASP A 501 0.53 -12.95 16.07
N ASP A 502 0.05 -12.77 14.83
CA ASP A 502 0.41 -13.60 13.67
C ASP A 502 1.74 -13.17 12.99
N GLY A 503 2.38 -12.13 13.52
CA GLY A 503 3.62 -11.54 12.99
C GLY A 503 3.41 -10.53 11.86
N ALA A 504 2.18 -10.15 11.51
CA ALA A 504 1.92 -9.02 10.64
C ALA A 504 2.33 -7.70 11.32
N LEU A 505 2.89 -6.79 10.53
CA LEU A 505 3.12 -5.41 10.94
C LEU A 505 2.00 -4.55 10.34
N THR A 506 1.30 -3.81 11.19
CA THR A 506 0.19 -2.93 10.81
C THR A 506 0.46 -1.48 11.20
N VAL A 507 -0.15 -0.54 10.47
CA VAL A 507 -0.19 0.89 10.80
C VAL A 507 -1.65 1.32 10.71
N GLU A 508 -2.22 1.78 11.83
CA GLU A 508 -3.66 2.10 11.94
C GLU A 508 -4.59 0.96 11.46
N GLY A 509 -4.15 -0.31 11.61
CA GLY A 509 -4.90 -1.51 11.21
C GLY A 509 -4.64 -2.01 9.79
N GLU A 510 -3.86 -1.30 8.96
CA GLU A 510 -3.51 -1.71 7.59
C GLU A 510 -2.14 -2.40 7.53
N SER A 511 -2.04 -3.54 6.84
CA SER A 511 -0.81 -4.34 6.81
C SER A 511 0.27 -3.73 5.93
N ILE A 512 1.49 -3.59 6.47
CA ILE A 512 2.69 -3.13 5.74
C ILE A 512 3.64 -4.27 5.36
N GLY A 513 3.52 -5.43 5.99
CA GLY A 513 4.35 -6.61 5.76
C GLY A 513 4.32 -7.59 6.94
N ARG A 514 5.24 -8.56 6.95
CA ARG A 514 5.37 -9.58 8.01
C ARG A 514 6.79 -9.64 8.58
N LEU A 515 6.92 -10.01 9.85
CA LEU A 515 8.21 -10.13 10.55
C LEU A 515 8.59 -11.60 10.80
N GLU A 516 9.34 -12.18 9.87
CA GLU A 516 9.86 -13.56 9.93
C GLU A 516 11.16 -13.62 10.75
N GLY A 517 11.06 -13.98 12.03
CA GLY A 517 12.19 -13.94 12.95
C GLY A 517 12.65 -12.49 13.21
N PHE A 518 13.84 -12.13 12.73
CA PHE A 518 14.36 -10.75 12.72
C PHE A 518 14.26 -10.08 11.33
N ARG A 519 13.70 -10.75 10.32
CA ARG A 519 13.62 -10.27 8.94
C ARG A 519 12.26 -9.67 8.63
N PHE A 520 12.24 -8.42 8.16
CA PHE A 520 11.05 -7.81 7.59
C PHE A 520 10.84 -8.25 6.14
N VAL A 521 9.64 -8.70 5.82
CA VAL A 521 9.20 -9.08 4.47
C VAL A 521 8.02 -8.20 4.09
N VAL A 522 8.19 -7.38 3.04
CA VAL A 522 7.14 -6.49 2.54
C VAL A 522 6.03 -7.31 1.90
N ASP A 523 4.78 -6.90 2.14
CA ASP A 523 3.57 -7.46 1.53
C ASP A 523 3.72 -7.65 -0.01
N PRO A 524 3.50 -8.87 -0.55
CA PRO A 524 3.57 -9.14 -1.98
C PRO A 524 2.64 -8.28 -2.84
N GLN A 525 1.46 -7.88 -2.31
CA GLN A 525 0.44 -7.08 -3.00
C GLN A 525 0.85 -5.59 -3.15
N ALA A 526 1.89 -5.14 -2.45
CA ALA A 526 2.32 -3.73 -2.49
C ALA A 526 2.92 -3.33 -3.85
N ALA A 527 2.42 -2.23 -4.42
CA ALA A 527 2.86 -1.69 -5.70
C ALA A 527 4.34 -1.25 -5.68
N HIS A 528 4.98 -1.25 -6.86
CA HIS A 528 6.42 -1.03 -6.99
C HIS A 528 6.91 0.34 -6.51
N SER A 529 6.07 1.38 -6.59
CA SER A 529 6.30 2.71 -6.01
C SER A 529 6.31 2.66 -4.48
N ASP A 530 5.35 1.94 -3.92
CA ASP A 530 4.99 1.96 -2.51
C ASP A 530 6.01 1.15 -1.70
N ARG A 531 6.54 0.07 -2.28
CA ARG A 531 7.62 -0.76 -1.68
C ARG A 531 8.80 0.06 -1.16
N LYS A 532 9.26 1.08 -1.89
CA LYS A 532 10.41 1.90 -1.46
C LYS A 532 10.07 2.78 -0.25
N MET A 533 8.83 3.27 -0.16
CA MET A 533 8.35 4.07 0.96
C MET A 533 8.06 3.20 2.19
N LEU A 534 7.42 2.04 1.98
CA LEU A 534 7.14 1.03 3.02
C LEU A 534 8.44 0.49 3.66
N LEU A 535 9.49 0.26 2.86
CA LEU A 535 10.80 -0.11 3.38
C LEU A 535 11.39 0.99 4.28
N ALA A 536 11.38 2.26 3.82
CA ALA A 536 11.91 3.37 4.60
C ALA A 536 11.12 3.67 5.89
N ALA A 537 9.79 3.45 5.88
CA ALA A 537 8.94 3.53 7.06
C ALA A 537 9.22 2.38 8.05
N GLY A 538 9.31 1.14 7.54
CA GLY A 538 9.64 -0.04 8.32
C GLY A 538 11.03 0.04 8.96
N GLU A 539 12.06 0.47 8.22
CA GLU A 539 13.44 0.62 8.71
C GLU A 539 13.55 1.55 9.93
N LYS A 540 12.69 2.57 10.05
CA LYS A 540 12.66 3.47 11.20
C LYS A 540 11.98 2.89 12.45
N ALA A 541 10.93 2.07 12.28
CA ALA A 541 10.18 1.50 13.40
C ALA A 541 10.72 0.14 13.88
N LEU A 542 11.37 -0.61 12.99
CA LEU A 542 11.96 -1.92 13.26
C LEU A 542 12.86 -1.98 14.52
N PRO A 543 13.76 -1.02 14.80
CA PRO A 543 14.67 -1.11 15.95
C PRO A 543 13.97 -1.30 17.29
N GLY A 544 12.83 -0.64 17.53
CA GLY A 544 12.06 -0.78 18.77
C GLY A 544 11.34 -2.13 18.90
N ILE A 545 10.74 -2.60 17.80
CA ILE A 545 10.01 -3.88 17.75
C ILE A 545 10.99 -5.06 17.89
N LEU A 546 12.12 -5.00 17.18
CA LEU A 546 13.18 -6.01 17.26
C LEU A 546 13.82 -6.07 18.65
N SER A 547 13.94 -4.94 19.36
CA SER A 547 14.48 -4.92 20.73
C SER A 547 13.61 -5.72 21.70
N LYS A 548 12.28 -5.51 21.70
CA LYS A 548 11.34 -6.31 22.49
C LYS A 548 11.39 -7.80 22.14
N ARG A 549 11.57 -8.14 20.85
CA ARG A 549 11.71 -9.54 20.40
C ARG A 549 13.02 -10.18 20.87
N ALA A 550 14.12 -9.41 20.94
CA ALA A 550 15.37 -9.88 21.53
C ALA A 550 15.25 -10.14 23.04
N GLU A 551 14.58 -9.26 23.78
CA GLU A 551 14.29 -9.43 25.22
C GLU A 551 13.43 -10.67 25.52
N TRP A 552 12.42 -10.92 24.69
CA TRP A 552 11.61 -12.15 24.79
C TRP A 552 12.43 -13.42 24.50
N LEU A 553 13.26 -13.39 23.46
CA LEU A 553 14.11 -14.53 23.09
C LEU A 553 15.09 -14.90 24.22
N LEU A 554 15.65 -13.90 24.91
CA LEU A 554 16.55 -14.09 26.05
C LEU A 554 15.84 -14.58 27.32
N SER A 555 14.58 -14.21 27.54
CA SER A 555 13.86 -14.51 28.78
C SER A 555 13.05 -15.82 28.74
N GLY A 556 12.60 -16.27 27.56
CA GLY A 556 11.84 -17.52 27.42
C GLY A 556 11.96 -18.26 26.09
N GLY A 557 12.71 -17.74 25.11
CA GLY A 557 12.83 -18.34 23.77
C GLY A 557 14.09 -19.20 23.54
N LEU A 558 14.99 -19.31 24.52
CA LEU A 558 16.29 -20.00 24.36
C LEU A 558 16.18 -21.51 24.07
N ASP A 559 15.07 -22.14 24.42
CA ASP A 559 14.80 -23.56 24.12
C ASP A 559 14.37 -23.80 22.66
N GLU A 560 13.93 -22.77 21.94
CA GLU A 560 13.61 -22.82 20.50
C GLU A 560 14.86 -22.64 19.60
N LEU A 561 16.06 -22.54 20.19
CA LEU A 561 17.31 -22.34 19.45
C LEU A 561 17.88 -23.68 18.94
N GLU A 562 18.18 -23.72 17.65
CA GLU A 562 18.77 -24.87 16.98
C GLU A 562 20.19 -24.58 16.51
N LEU A 563 21.13 -25.50 16.76
CA LEU A 563 22.50 -25.41 16.27
C LEU A 563 22.65 -26.33 15.07
N ALA A 564 22.93 -25.76 13.88
CA ALA A 564 23.08 -26.53 12.65
C ALA A 564 24.01 -25.83 11.64
N ASN A 565 24.88 -26.63 11.00
CA ASN A 565 25.86 -26.18 10.00
C ASN A 565 26.71 -24.97 10.43
N GLY A 566 27.18 -24.96 11.68
CA GLY A 566 28.01 -23.88 12.21
C GLY A 566 27.25 -22.56 12.47
N ALA A 567 25.92 -22.61 12.63
CA ALA A 567 25.10 -21.45 12.91
C ALA A 567 24.07 -21.72 14.01
N ILE A 568 23.70 -20.66 14.74
CA ILE A 568 22.55 -20.64 15.64
C ILE A 568 21.35 -20.13 14.84
N ASN A 569 20.30 -20.93 14.79
CA ASN A 569 19.05 -20.64 14.08
C ASN A 569 17.88 -20.61 15.06
N TRP A 570 16.86 -19.82 14.73
CA TRP A 570 15.60 -19.72 15.46
C TRP A 570 14.45 -19.71 14.45
N ARG A 571 13.52 -20.66 14.57
CA ARG A 571 12.37 -20.84 13.64
C ARG A 571 12.78 -20.81 12.15
N GLY A 572 13.89 -21.46 11.82
CA GLY A 572 14.45 -21.52 10.46
C GLY A 572 15.21 -20.27 9.99
N SER A 573 15.27 -19.20 10.78
CA SER A 573 16.04 -17.99 10.49
C SER A 573 17.38 -17.98 11.22
N ARG A 574 18.46 -17.54 10.56
CA ARG A 574 19.81 -17.51 11.16
C ARG A 574 19.98 -16.29 12.06
N LEU A 575 20.41 -16.50 13.30
CA LEU A 575 20.72 -15.42 14.24
C LEU A 575 22.21 -15.08 14.26
N ALA A 576 23.08 -16.09 14.26
CA ALA A 576 24.53 -15.93 14.27
C ALA A 576 25.23 -17.09 13.57
N THR A 577 26.38 -16.81 12.95
CA THR A 577 27.36 -17.81 12.53
C THR A 577 28.35 -18.02 13.68
N ILE A 578 28.76 -19.26 13.92
CA ILE A 578 29.70 -19.64 14.98
C ILE A 578 31.10 -19.77 14.36
N GLU A 579 32.02 -18.92 14.79
CA GLU A 579 33.45 -19.08 14.49
C GLU A 579 34.12 -19.82 15.65
N MET A 580 34.43 -21.10 15.43
CA MET A 580 35.24 -21.89 16.35
C MET A 580 36.72 -21.71 15.98
N PRO A 581 37.59 -21.21 16.87
CA PRO A 581 39.02 -21.14 16.62
C PRO A 581 39.65 -22.56 16.58
N ASP A 582 40.78 -22.71 15.86
CA ASP A 582 41.48 -24.00 15.64
C ASP A 582 41.92 -24.71 16.94
N ASP A 583 41.94 -23.98 18.04
CA ASP A 583 42.30 -24.44 19.38
C ASP A 583 41.10 -24.86 20.25
N PHE A 584 39.88 -24.76 19.73
CA PHE A 584 38.65 -25.06 20.45
C PHE A 584 38.54 -24.29 21.79
N ALA A 585 39.11 -23.08 21.82
CA ALA A 585 38.92 -22.11 22.91
C ALA A 585 37.51 -21.49 22.84
N LYS A 586 37.31 -20.30 23.44
CA LYS A 586 36.00 -19.64 23.45
C LYS A 586 35.53 -19.36 22.01
N PRO A 587 34.32 -19.81 21.62
CA PRO A 587 33.76 -19.52 20.30
C PRO A 587 33.46 -18.04 20.15
N ARG A 588 33.44 -17.55 18.92
CA ARG A 588 32.97 -16.20 18.57
C ARG A 588 31.67 -16.29 17.79
N LEU A 589 30.81 -15.29 17.97
CA LEU A 589 29.55 -15.17 17.24
C LEU A 589 29.63 -14.02 16.24
N VAL A 590 29.35 -14.31 14.98
CA VAL A 590 29.15 -13.30 13.94
C VAL A 590 27.65 -13.19 13.70
N LEU A 591 27.03 -12.14 14.27
CA LEU A 591 25.59 -11.90 14.15
C LEU A 591 25.16 -11.75 12.68
N ALA A 592 23.97 -12.25 12.35
CA ALA A 592 23.38 -12.10 11.03
C ALA A 592 23.06 -10.63 10.72
N ARG A 593 23.01 -10.27 9.43
CA ARG A 593 22.77 -8.89 8.98
C ARG A 593 21.43 -8.34 9.48
N GLU A 594 20.42 -9.20 9.53
CA GLU A 594 19.08 -8.93 10.02
C GLU A 594 19.09 -8.54 11.51
N VAL A 595 19.95 -9.18 12.31
CA VAL A 595 20.13 -8.91 13.73
C VAL A 595 21.00 -7.66 13.95
N SER A 596 21.91 -7.34 13.02
CA SER A 596 22.77 -6.15 13.10
C SER A 596 22.01 -4.81 13.05
N ILE A 597 20.72 -4.81 12.67
CA ILE A 597 19.83 -3.65 12.67
C ILE A 597 19.41 -3.22 14.11
N LEU A 598 19.52 -4.12 15.10
CA LEU A 598 19.23 -3.82 16.51
C LEU A 598 20.06 -2.63 17.04
N PRO A 599 19.50 -1.77 17.93
CA PRO A 599 20.27 -0.79 18.69
C PRO A 599 21.40 -1.44 19.51
N GLU A 600 22.44 -0.67 19.84
CA GLU A 600 23.68 -1.21 20.41
C GLU A 600 23.48 -2.01 21.71
N ALA A 601 22.69 -1.50 22.66
CA ALA A 601 22.43 -2.16 23.94
C ALA A 601 21.70 -3.53 23.80
N PRO A 602 20.51 -3.63 23.17
CA PRO A 602 19.84 -4.92 22.99
C PRO A 602 20.63 -5.86 22.07
N ARG A 603 21.42 -5.35 21.12
CA ARG A 603 22.33 -6.17 20.30
C ARG A 603 23.40 -6.84 21.17
N LYS A 604 24.09 -6.09 22.03
CA LYS A 604 25.09 -6.62 22.98
C LYS A 604 24.49 -7.60 23.98
N ALA A 605 23.29 -7.34 24.48
CA ALA A 605 22.58 -8.25 25.37
C ALA A 605 22.25 -9.58 24.67
N LEU A 606 21.76 -9.52 23.42
CA LEU A 606 21.46 -10.72 22.62
C LEU A 606 22.73 -11.52 22.30
N GLU A 607 23.82 -10.86 21.91
CA GLU A 607 25.11 -11.50 21.64
C GLU A 607 25.65 -12.23 22.87
N ALA A 608 25.63 -11.58 24.05
CA ALA A 608 26.07 -12.18 25.30
C ALA A 608 25.21 -13.39 25.71
N GLY A 609 23.88 -13.31 25.56
CA GLY A 609 22.97 -14.41 25.87
C GLY A 609 23.11 -15.60 24.92
N LEU A 610 23.24 -15.36 23.61
CA LEU A 610 23.52 -16.40 22.63
C LEU A 610 24.88 -17.06 22.87
N LEU A 611 25.89 -16.31 23.30
CA LEU A 611 27.21 -16.85 23.65
C LEU A 611 27.13 -17.72 24.91
N ALA A 612 26.45 -17.28 25.96
CA ALA A 612 26.26 -18.06 27.19
C ALA A 612 25.48 -19.37 26.92
N TRP A 613 24.42 -19.31 26.10
CA TRP A 613 23.71 -20.51 25.63
C TRP A 613 24.61 -21.46 24.84
N LEU A 614 25.45 -20.91 23.95
CA LEU A 614 26.39 -21.72 23.17
C LEU A 614 27.45 -22.37 24.06
N GLU A 615 28.07 -21.63 24.99
CA GLU A 615 29.05 -22.16 25.94
C GLU A 615 28.46 -23.34 26.75
N ALA A 616 27.21 -23.23 27.21
CA ALA A 616 26.51 -24.32 27.88
C ALA A 616 26.22 -25.53 26.97
N LYS A 617 25.89 -25.31 25.68
CA LYS A 617 25.61 -26.39 24.71
C LYS A 617 26.86 -27.13 24.26
N ILE A 618 28.02 -26.47 24.17
CA ILE A 618 29.27 -27.11 23.68
C ILE A 618 30.06 -27.84 24.77
N GLU A 619 29.65 -27.80 26.04
CA GLU A 619 30.38 -28.43 27.15
C GLU A 619 30.75 -29.93 26.94
N PRO A 620 29.97 -30.78 26.23
CA PRO A 620 30.42 -32.14 25.89
C PRO A 620 31.70 -32.20 25.04
N LEU A 621 32.13 -31.11 24.41
CA LEU A 621 33.39 -30.97 23.68
C LEU A 621 34.58 -30.59 24.57
N ALA A 622 34.41 -30.42 25.89
CA ALA A 622 35.50 -30.17 26.84
C ALA A 622 36.71 -31.12 26.69
N PRO A 623 36.56 -32.43 26.36
CA PRO A 623 37.72 -33.29 26.10
C PRO A 623 38.54 -32.89 24.87
N LEU A 624 37.94 -32.25 23.86
CA LEU A 624 38.66 -31.74 22.69
C LEU A 624 39.45 -30.47 23.04
N ARG A 625 38.85 -29.57 23.83
CA ARG A 625 39.54 -28.40 24.41
C ARG A 625 40.76 -28.82 25.25
N GLN A 626 40.61 -29.83 26.10
CA GLN A 626 41.73 -30.39 26.89
C GLN A 626 42.88 -30.94 26.02
N LEU A 627 42.57 -31.58 24.88
CA LEU A 627 43.59 -32.04 23.95
C LEU A 627 44.29 -30.88 23.24
N ALA A 628 43.57 -29.79 22.91
CA ALA A 628 44.14 -28.60 22.28
C ALA A 628 44.98 -27.75 23.25
N GLU A 629 44.57 -27.63 24.52
CA GLU A 629 45.38 -27.06 25.61
C GLU A 629 46.69 -27.85 25.77
N ALA A 630 46.61 -29.18 25.87
CA ALA A 630 47.79 -30.06 25.96
C ALA A 630 48.66 -30.07 24.69
N ALA A 631 48.09 -29.81 23.51
CA ALA A 631 48.84 -29.66 22.26
C ALA A 631 49.68 -28.37 22.22
N ARG A 632 49.36 -27.39 23.07
CA ARG A 632 50.06 -26.09 23.18
C ARG A 632 51.07 -26.02 24.31
N ASP A 633 50.85 -26.76 25.38
CA ASP A 633 51.74 -26.82 26.55
C ASP A 633 53.19 -27.18 26.14
N PRO A 634 54.17 -26.26 26.24
CA PRO A 634 55.55 -26.54 25.85
C PRO A 634 56.17 -27.71 26.63
N SER A 635 55.68 -27.99 27.84
CA SER A 635 56.18 -29.08 28.71
C SER A 635 55.73 -30.48 28.28
N ALA A 636 54.71 -30.60 27.41
CA ALA A 636 54.19 -31.88 26.93
C ALA A 636 55.15 -32.64 25.99
N GLY A 637 56.18 -31.98 25.45
CA GLY A 637 57.12 -32.54 24.47
C GLY A 637 56.61 -32.45 23.02
N SER A 638 57.53 -32.23 22.07
CA SER A 638 57.23 -32.01 20.64
C SER A 638 56.41 -33.13 19.99
N GLU A 639 56.76 -34.38 20.30
CA GLU A 639 56.23 -35.57 19.64
C GLU A 639 54.85 -35.96 20.19
N ALA A 640 54.57 -35.64 21.46
CA ALA A 640 53.23 -35.75 22.02
C ALA A 640 52.30 -34.66 21.45
N ARG A 641 52.79 -33.41 21.35
CA ARG A 641 52.03 -32.30 20.72
C ARG A 641 51.69 -32.61 19.26
N ALA A 642 52.63 -33.15 18.48
CA ALA A 642 52.39 -33.58 17.10
C ALA A 642 51.27 -34.63 16.98
N LEU A 643 51.26 -35.63 17.87
CA LEU A 643 50.17 -36.62 17.93
C LEU A 643 48.84 -35.99 18.37
N LEU A 644 48.85 -35.06 19.32
CA LEU A 644 47.64 -34.36 19.76
C LEU A 644 47.04 -33.52 18.62
N HIS A 645 47.85 -32.76 17.88
CA HIS A 645 47.39 -32.06 16.67
C HIS A 645 46.79 -33.03 15.64
N THR A 646 47.48 -34.12 15.32
CA THR A 646 46.97 -35.12 14.36
C THR A 646 45.65 -35.75 14.84
N LEU A 647 45.48 -35.90 16.16
CA LEU A 647 44.24 -36.41 16.76
C LEU A 647 43.11 -35.37 16.73
N ILE A 648 43.41 -34.08 16.91
CA ILE A 648 42.47 -32.96 16.78
C ILE A 648 42.00 -32.83 15.32
N ASP A 649 42.90 -32.88 14.34
CA ASP A 649 42.60 -32.86 12.90
C ASP A 649 41.75 -34.08 12.47
N GLY A 650 41.96 -35.23 13.12
CA GLY A 650 41.10 -36.41 12.99
C GLY A 650 39.72 -36.28 13.63
N HIS A 651 39.44 -35.16 14.29
CA HIS A 651 38.32 -34.89 15.19
C HIS A 651 38.20 -35.94 16.31
N GLY A 652 39.31 -36.34 16.92
CA GLY A 652 39.38 -37.33 17.99
C GLY A 652 39.62 -38.78 17.55
N VAL A 653 39.85 -39.06 16.27
CA VAL A 653 40.21 -40.40 15.75
C VAL A 653 41.23 -40.29 14.62
N VAL A 654 42.35 -41.02 14.73
CA VAL A 654 43.36 -41.18 13.66
C VAL A 654 43.75 -42.65 13.52
N SER A 655 44.05 -43.11 12.30
CA SER A 655 44.57 -44.46 12.10
C SER A 655 45.97 -44.59 12.68
N ARG A 656 46.32 -45.78 13.19
CA ARG A 656 47.64 -46.04 13.79
C ARG A 656 48.80 -45.81 12.81
N GLU A 657 48.56 -46.00 11.52
CA GLU A 657 49.51 -45.76 10.43
C GLU A 657 49.80 -44.26 10.24
N ASN A 658 48.78 -43.41 10.35
CA ASN A 658 48.90 -41.96 10.15
C ASN A 658 49.31 -41.20 11.43
N ALA A 659 49.29 -41.85 12.59
CA ALA A 659 49.49 -41.22 13.89
C ALA A 659 50.95 -40.98 14.31
N GLY A 660 51.93 -41.18 13.42
CA GLY A 660 53.35 -40.84 13.68
C GLY A 660 54.04 -41.61 14.84
N LEU A 661 53.45 -42.71 15.33
CA LEU A 661 53.86 -43.41 16.57
C LEU A 661 55.32 -43.83 16.67
N GLN A 662 56.03 -43.94 15.55
CA GLN A 662 57.45 -44.28 15.50
C GLN A 662 58.34 -43.24 16.17
N HIS A 663 57.88 -41.99 16.26
CA HIS A 663 58.59 -40.87 16.89
C HIS A 663 58.20 -40.64 18.35
N LEU A 664 57.18 -41.33 18.89
CA LEU A 664 56.67 -41.07 20.24
C LEU A 664 57.40 -41.88 21.33
N PRO A 665 58.12 -41.23 22.27
CA PRO A 665 58.77 -41.89 23.40
C PRO A 665 57.80 -42.73 24.24
N LYS A 666 58.32 -43.79 24.90
CA LYS A 666 57.47 -44.66 25.73
C LYS A 666 57.01 -43.94 27.00
N GLU A 667 57.83 -43.06 27.57
CA GLU A 667 57.53 -42.29 28.79
C GLU A 667 56.35 -41.31 28.64
N LEU A 668 56.02 -40.82 27.44
CA LEU A 668 54.92 -39.86 27.23
C LEU A 668 53.54 -40.53 27.10
N ARG A 669 53.47 -41.86 26.96
CA ARG A 669 52.21 -42.59 26.78
C ARG A 669 51.29 -42.59 28.01
N PRO A 670 51.78 -42.65 29.27
CA PRO A 670 50.96 -42.46 30.46
C PRO A 670 50.31 -41.07 30.53
N TYR A 671 51.02 -40.01 30.13
CA TYR A 671 50.48 -38.65 30.06
C TYR A 671 49.31 -38.57 29.07
N LEU A 672 49.51 -39.03 27.83
CA LEU A 672 48.44 -39.04 26.81
C LEU A 672 47.24 -39.91 27.20
N ARG A 673 47.45 -41.00 27.96
CA ARG A 673 46.35 -41.80 28.53
C ARG A 673 45.56 -41.07 29.62
N LYS A 674 46.20 -40.21 30.43
CA LYS A 674 45.50 -39.35 31.40
C LYS A 674 44.58 -38.34 30.69
N LEU A 675 44.97 -37.87 29.50
CA LEU A 675 44.15 -37.05 28.60
C LEU A 675 43.05 -37.84 27.85
N GLY A 676 42.82 -39.12 28.19
CA GLY A 676 41.78 -39.95 27.57
C GLY A 676 42.12 -40.53 26.19
N VAL A 677 43.38 -40.45 25.74
CA VAL A 677 43.84 -41.02 24.47
C VAL A 677 44.07 -42.52 24.60
N VAL A 678 43.36 -43.30 23.79
CA VAL A 678 43.46 -44.76 23.70
C VAL A 678 44.39 -45.15 22.54
N PHE A 679 45.45 -45.88 22.86
CA PHE A 679 46.40 -46.42 21.88
C PHE A 679 45.97 -47.80 21.40
N GLY A 680 45.00 -47.86 20.49
CA GLY A 680 44.48 -49.10 19.96
C GLY A 680 45.41 -49.84 18.99
N ALA A 681 45.02 -51.06 18.62
CA ALA A 681 45.74 -51.91 17.69
C ALA A 681 45.72 -51.37 16.25
N LEU A 682 44.64 -50.69 15.86
CA LEU A 682 44.45 -50.13 14.50
C LEU A 682 44.21 -48.62 14.45
N ASP A 683 43.68 -48.00 15.51
CA ASP A 683 43.48 -46.54 15.63
C ASP A 683 44.04 -46.00 16.94
N ILE A 684 44.27 -44.69 16.97
CA ILE A 684 44.39 -43.91 18.18
C ILE A 684 43.18 -42.98 18.25
N PHE A 685 42.50 -42.96 19.39
CA PHE A 685 41.26 -42.19 19.54
C PHE A 685 41.09 -41.65 20.95
N ALA A 686 40.40 -40.51 21.07
CA ALA A 686 39.94 -39.98 22.35
C ALA A 686 38.57 -40.60 22.67
N HIS A 687 38.51 -41.50 23.67
CA HIS A 687 37.29 -42.29 23.92
C HIS A 687 36.06 -41.42 24.25
N ALA A 688 36.25 -40.32 24.99
CA ALA A 688 35.17 -39.40 25.32
C ALA A 688 34.52 -38.77 24.06
N LEU A 689 35.32 -38.47 23.03
CA LEU A 689 34.83 -37.88 21.77
C LEU A 689 34.13 -38.90 20.85
N LEU A 690 34.10 -40.20 21.18
CA LEU A 690 33.32 -41.21 20.45
C LEU A 690 31.87 -41.35 20.97
N LYS A 691 31.50 -40.63 22.03
CA LYS A 691 30.13 -40.59 22.55
C LYS A 691 29.18 -39.83 21.60
N PRO A 692 27.85 -40.06 21.68
CA PRO A 692 26.87 -39.40 20.79
C PRO A 692 26.91 -37.88 20.84
N ALA A 693 26.81 -37.27 22.04
CA ALA A 693 26.72 -35.80 22.16
C ALA A 693 27.94 -35.06 21.55
N PRO A 694 29.21 -35.45 21.81
CA PRO A 694 30.35 -34.88 21.10
C PRO A 694 30.32 -35.04 19.57
N ARG A 695 29.85 -36.18 19.04
CA ARG A 695 29.74 -36.38 17.59
C ARG A 695 28.65 -35.52 16.96
N GLN A 696 27.48 -35.46 17.61
CA GLN A 696 26.36 -34.62 17.20
C GLN A 696 26.78 -33.15 17.17
N LEU A 697 27.48 -32.67 18.21
CA LEU A 697 27.97 -31.28 18.27
C LEU A 697 29.06 -30.98 17.22
N LEU A 698 30.04 -31.87 17.02
CA LEU A 698 31.07 -31.67 16.00
C LEU A 698 30.48 -31.57 14.58
N HIS A 699 29.42 -32.34 14.30
CA HIS A 699 28.70 -32.28 13.03
C HIS A 699 27.83 -31.02 12.94
N ALA A 700 27.08 -30.70 13.99
CA ALA A 700 26.19 -29.54 14.04
C ALA A 700 26.96 -28.20 13.95
N LEU A 701 28.17 -28.13 14.51
CA LEU A 701 29.10 -27.00 14.36
C LEU A 701 29.74 -26.92 12.96
N GLY A 702 29.53 -27.91 12.08
CA GLY A 702 30.12 -27.95 10.73
C GLY A 702 31.60 -28.34 10.68
N ILE A 703 32.19 -28.70 11.82
CA ILE A 703 33.61 -29.03 11.98
C ILE A 703 33.87 -30.44 11.39
N ASP A 704 33.10 -31.44 11.82
CA ASP A 704 33.18 -32.79 11.25
C ASP A 704 32.11 -32.99 10.16
N GLN A 705 32.48 -32.64 8.93
CA GLN A 705 31.61 -32.76 7.74
C GLN A 705 31.40 -34.21 7.25
N ARG A 706 31.91 -35.22 7.96
CA ARG A 706 31.58 -36.64 7.68
C ARG A 706 30.10 -36.89 8.03
N PRO A 707 29.46 -37.91 7.43
CA PRO A 707 28.10 -38.30 7.82
C PRO A 707 28.04 -38.59 9.33
N LEU A 708 26.92 -38.25 9.95
CA LEU A 708 26.62 -38.60 11.33
C LEU A 708 25.67 -39.81 11.35
N GLN A 709 25.73 -40.61 12.41
CA GLN A 709 24.72 -41.62 12.73
C GLN A 709 24.22 -41.32 14.14
N ASP A 710 23.04 -40.71 14.25
CA ASP A 710 22.63 -40.00 15.47
C ASP A 710 22.53 -40.90 16.71
N ALA A 711 22.14 -42.18 16.51
CA ALA A 711 22.04 -43.18 17.56
C ALA A 711 23.39 -43.83 17.95
N MET A 712 24.48 -43.53 17.23
CA MET A 712 25.81 -44.15 17.33
C MET A 712 25.78 -45.68 17.49
N LEU A 713 24.99 -46.35 16.64
CA LEU A 713 24.77 -47.80 16.63
C LEU A 713 26.12 -48.57 16.60
N PRO A 714 26.27 -49.68 17.34
CA PRO A 714 27.52 -50.45 17.41
C PRO A 714 28.12 -50.82 16.06
N VAL A 715 27.27 -51.32 15.17
CA VAL A 715 27.59 -51.79 13.82
C VAL A 715 26.52 -51.27 12.86
N ILE A 716 26.94 -50.89 11.66
CA ILE A 716 26.09 -50.39 10.57
C ILE A 716 26.49 -51.07 9.25
N ALA A 717 25.62 -51.05 8.24
CA ALA A 717 26.01 -51.44 6.88
C ALA A 717 27.11 -50.51 6.32
N GLU A 718 27.99 -51.03 5.46
CA GLU A 718 29.02 -50.23 4.80
C GLU A 718 28.39 -49.12 3.92
N GLN A 719 28.87 -47.89 4.07
CA GLN A 719 28.42 -46.73 3.30
C GLN A 719 29.58 -46.16 2.48
N LYS A 720 29.29 -45.59 1.30
CA LYS A 720 30.29 -44.99 0.39
C LYS A 720 31.18 -43.93 1.06
N ARG A 721 30.64 -43.23 2.07
CA ARG A 721 31.37 -42.29 2.93
C ARG A 721 31.12 -42.74 4.37
N LEU A 722 32.15 -43.18 5.08
CA LEU A 722 31.96 -43.68 6.44
C LEU A 722 31.55 -42.57 7.40
N PRO A 723 30.59 -42.82 8.31
CA PRO A 723 30.25 -41.88 9.37
C PRO A 723 31.42 -41.62 10.35
N ALA A 724 31.38 -40.47 11.01
CA ALA A 724 32.37 -40.07 12.00
C ALA A 724 32.47 -41.10 13.16
N GLY A 725 33.68 -41.56 13.46
CA GLY A 725 33.92 -42.53 14.56
C GLY A 725 33.75 -44.02 14.19
N TYR A 726 33.61 -44.36 12.90
CA TYR A 726 33.48 -45.73 12.40
C TYR A 726 34.68 -46.19 11.55
N ARG A 727 34.99 -47.49 11.61
CA ARG A 727 35.95 -48.21 10.74
C ARG A 727 35.22 -49.17 9.79
N PRO A 728 35.70 -49.38 8.55
CA PRO A 728 35.21 -50.46 7.69
C PRO A 728 35.62 -51.84 8.23
N ALA A 729 34.70 -52.80 8.19
CA ALA A 729 34.87 -54.19 8.63
C ALA A 729 34.38 -55.20 7.57
N GLY A 730 34.49 -54.88 6.28
CA GLY A 730 33.88 -55.68 5.20
C GLY A 730 32.58 -55.02 4.75
N SER A 731 31.49 -55.78 4.59
CA SER A 731 30.16 -55.22 4.21
C SER A 731 29.48 -54.42 5.32
N GLN A 732 30.10 -54.35 6.50
CA GLN A 732 29.67 -53.57 7.65
C GLN A 732 30.76 -52.57 8.06
N ALA A 733 30.38 -51.52 8.78
CA ALA A 733 31.28 -50.65 9.53
C ALA A 733 30.96 -50.72 11.03
N ILE A 734 31.98 -50.60 11.87
CA ILE A 734 31.90 -50.75 13.33
C ILE A 734 32.49 -49.52 14.03
N ARG A 735 31.91 -49.13 15.15
CA ARG A 735 32.41 -48.01 15.97
C ARG A 735 33.81 -48.31 16.52
N VAL A 736 34.71 -47.33 16.47
CA VAL A 736 36.16 -47.53 16.67
C VAL A 736 36.52 -48.09 18.06
N ASP A 737 35.81 -47.69 19.11
CA ASP A 737 35.99 -48.20 20.48
C ASP A 737 35.60 -49.68 20.62
N LEU A 738 34.54 -50.11 19.92
CA LEU A 738 34.07 -51.50 19.92
C LEU A 738 34.96 -52.39 19.06
N ALA A 739 35.47 -51.86 17.95
CA ALA A 739 36.49 -52.52 17.14
C ALA A 739 37.76 -52.79 17.96
N GLU A 740 38.22 -51.81 18.75
CA GLU A 740 39.35 -51.99 19.66
C GLU A 740 39.05 -53.00 20.77
N LYS A 741 37.84 -53.00 21.34
CA LYS A 741 37.43 -54.02 22.33
C LYS A 741 37.55 -55.45 21.80
N ILE A 742 37.13 -55.69 20.55
CA ILE A 742 37.27 -56.99 19.86
C ILE A 742 38.76 -57.33 19.62
N LEU A 743 39.53 -56.38 19.09
CA LEU A 743 40.95 -56.59 18.79
C LEU A 743 41.75 -56.89 20.05
N ARG A 744 41.51 -56.16 21.13
CA ARG A 744 42.12 -56.39 22.44
C ARG A 744 41.83 -57.79 22.96
N ALA A 745 40.57 -58.25 22.91
CA ALA A 745 40.21 -59.61 23.30
C ALA A 745 40.98 -60.67 22.48
N ALA A 746 41.13 -60.45 21.17
CA ALA A 746 41.91 -61.35 20.31
C ALA A 746 43.42 -61.35 20.62
N PHE A 747 44.00 -60.21 20.97
CA PHE A 747 45.40 -60.13 21.41
C PHE A 747 45.62 -60.75 22.81
N GLU A 748 44.68 -60.58 23.74
CA GLU A 748 44.73 -61.19 25.07
C GLU A 748 44.58 -62.72 24.99
N ALA A 749 43.68 -63.24 24.15
CA ALA A 749 43.54 -64.68 23.89
C ALA A 749 44.83 -65.29 23.31
N ARG A 750 45.50 -64.57 22.40
CA ARG A 750 46.82 -64.94 21.87
C ARG A 750 47.90 -64.93 22.95
N ALA A 751 47.91 -63.94 23.84
CA ALA A 751 48.89 -63.83 24.92
C ALA A 751 48.76 -64.99 25.93
N LYS A 752 47.53 -65.36 26.32
CA LYS A 752 47.23 -66.51 27.19
C LYS A 752 47.66 -67.88 26.63
N LYS A 753 48.03 -67.97 25.35
CA LYS A 753 48.51 -69.19 24.68
C LYS A 753 50.01 -69.16 24.34
N GLN A 754 50.78 -68.19 24.85
CA GLN A 754 52.24 -68.25 24.78
C GLN A 754 52.77 -69.22 25.85
N GLY A 755 53.60 -70.18 25.44
CA GLY A 755 54.31 -71.07 26.36
C GLY A 755 55.49 -70.39 27.06
N PRO A 756 56.17 -71.07 28.01
CA PRO A 756 57.28 -70.50 28.79
C PRO A 756 58.43 -69.95 27.92
N ASP A 757 58.65 -70.51 26.73
CA ASP A 757 59.60 -70.06 25.70
C ASP A 757 59.34 -68.64 25.13
N LYS A 758 58.22 -67.98 25.46
CA LYS A 758 57.78 -66.68 24.89
C LYS A 758 57.61 -66.64 23.36
N LYS A 759 57.74 -67.78 22.66
CA LYS A 759 57.50 -67.89 21.22
C LYS A 759 55.99 -67.74 20.93
N PRO A 760 55.59 -66.94 19.93
CA PRO A 760 54.17 -66.74 19.62
C PRO A 760 53.55 -68.04 19.06
N PRO A 761 52.34 -68.44 19.50
CA PRO A 761 51.67 -69.63 19.00
C PRO A 761 51.38 -69.51 17.51
N GLN A 762 51.72 -70.54 16.72
CA GLN A 762 51.47 -70.56 15.28
C GLN A 762 49.96 -70.61 14.95
N ARG A 763 49.18 -71.30 15.78
CA ARG A 763 47.72 -71.40 15.72
C ARG A 763 47.12 -71.39 17.13
N PHE A 764 45.98 -70.73 17.29
CA PHE A 764 45.18 -70.67 18.52
C PHE A 764 43.70 -70.45 18.15
N HIS A 765 42.77 -70.73 19.06
CA HIS A 765 41.35 -70.45 18.83
C HIS A 765 40.99 -69.08 19.42
N LEU A 766 40.04 -68.39 18.77
CA LEU A 766 39.44 -67.15 19.23
C LEU A 766 37.97 -67.38 19.50
N ASP A 767 37.48 -66.86 20.61
CA ASP A 767 36.04 -66.77 20.86
C ASP A 767 35.46 -65.62 20.02
N ILE A 768 34.51 -65.96 19.14
CA ILE A 768 33.83 -65.03 18.24
C ILE A 768 32.47 -64.56 18.78
N ALA A 769 32.02 -65.04 19.95
CA ALA A 769 30.75 -64.65 20.55
C ALA A 769 30.68 -63.14 20.85
N LEU A 770 31.78 -62.53 21.32
CA LEU A 770 31.85 -61.10 21.59
C LEU A 770 31.60 -60.25 20.32
N PRO A 771 32.33 -60.41 19.20
CA PRO A 771 32.00 -59.74 17.94
C PRO A 771 30.56 -59.95 17.47
N ILE A 772 30.01 -61.17 17.57
CA ILE A 772 28.64 -61.48 17.16
C ILE A 772 27.63 -60.72 18.03
N SER A 773 27.82 -60.69 19.35
CA SER A 773 26.97 -59.93 20.29
C SER A 773 27.01 -58.40 20.07
N ILE A 774 28.08 -57.90 19.44
CA ILE A 774 28.22 -56.48 19.05
C ILE A 774 27.50 -56.20 17.71
N GLY A 775 27.15 -57.23 16.95
CA GLY A 775 26.39 -57.14 15.69
C GLY A 775 27.20 -57.37 14.41
N LEU A 776 28.44 -57.87 14.51
CA LEU A 776 29.22 -58.23 13.32
C LEU A 776 28.84 -59.61 12.77
N GLU A 777 28.64 -59.67 11.45
CA GLU A 777 28.52 -60.91 10.69
C GLU A 777 29.87 -61.67 10.66
N GLU A 778 29.83 -63.00 10.64
CA GLU A 778 31.03 -63.84 10.73
C GLU A 778 32.09 -63.52 9.66
N ALA A 779 31.65 -63.28 8.42
CA ALA A 779 32.53 -62.90 7.31
C ALA A 779 33.24 -61.56 7.54
N ASN A 780 32.65 -60.66 8.32
CA ASN A 780 33.16 -59.32 8.63
C ASN A 780 34.10 -59.33 9.84
N ILE A 781 33.90 -60.24 10.82
CA ILE A 781 34.87 -60.51 11.90
C ILE A 781 36.24 -60.84 11.30
N ALA A 782 36.29 -61.73 10.32
CA ALA A 782 37.53 -62.10 9.63
C ALA A 782 38.19 -60.94 8.87
N ARG A 783 37.41 -59.95 8.40
CA ARG A 783 37.94 -58.73 7.77
C ARG A 783 38.53 -57.77 8.79
N LEU A 784 37.86 -57.55 9.92
CA LEU A 784 38.35 -56.69 11.00
C LEU A 784 39.62 -57.26 11.65
N LEU A 785 39.61 -58.54 12.04
CA LEU A 785 40.79 -59.22 12.58
C LEU A 785 41.91 -59.29 11.54
N GLY A 786 41.56 -59.51 10.26
CA GLY A 786 42.49 -59.49 9.14
C GLY A 786 43.22 -58.15 8.96
N ALA A 787 42.55 -57.02 9.22
CA ALA A 787 43.18 -55.71 9.17
C ALA A 787 44.34 -55.60 10.17
N ALA A 788 44.19 -56.16 11.38
CA ALA A 788 45.19 -56.20 12.45
C ALA A 788 46.22 -57.35 12.34
N GLY A 789 46.25 -58.09 11.23
CA GLY A 789 47.28 -59.12 10.96
C GLY A 789 46.91 -60.55 11.40
N PHE A 790 45.69 -60.79 11.87
CA PHE A 790 45.20 -62.15 12.11
C PHE A 790 44.83 -62.84 10.77
N ARG A 791 44.94 -64.16 10.71
CA ARG A 791 44.55 -64.99 9.56
C ARG A 791 43.76 -66.20 10.07
N GLN A 792 42.54 -66.37 9.55
CA GLN A 792 41.67 -67.52 9.82
C GLN A 792 42.14 -68.72 8.99
N PHE A 793 42.23 -69.88 9.61
CA PHE A 793 42.46 -71.18 9.00
C PHE A 793 41.23 -72.04 9.30
N LYS A 794 40.40 -72.22 8.27
CA LYS A 794 39.21 -73.05 8.39
C LYS A 794 39.58 -74.47 8.81
N ALA A 795 38.82 -75.03 9.72
CA ALA A 795 38.92 -76.44 10.04
C ALA A 795 38.57 -77.31 8.81
N LYS A 796 39.04 -78.55 8.79
CA LYS A 796 38.55 -79.52 7.81
C LYS A 796 37.14 -79.95 8.25
N PRO A 797 36.14 -79.98 7.35
CA PRO A 797 34.84 -80.55 7.68
C PRO A 797 35.01 -82.02 8.04
N LEU A 798 34.09 -82.54 8.86
CA LEU A 798 34.04 -83.95 9.20
C LEU A 798 33.84 -84.79 7.92
N ALA A 799 34.44 -85.98 7.90
CA ALA A 799 34.21 -86.93 6.81
C ALA A 799 32.75 -87.40 6.81
N GLU A 800 32.21 -87.69 5.64
CA GLU A 800 30.83 -88.15 5.47
C GLU A 800 30.57 -89.41 6.32
N GLY A 801 29.65 -89.31 7.29
CA GLY A 801 29.36 -90.37 8.27
C GLY A 801 30.06 -90.27 9.63
N ALA A 802 30.92 -89.28 9.87
CA ALA A 802 31.54 -89.06 11.18
C ALA A 802 30.66 -88.19 12.11
N PHE A 803 30.41 -88.67 13.33
CA PHE A 803 29.60 -87.97 14.34
C PHE A 803 30.46 -87.27 15.39
N GLY A 804 30.21 -85.97 15.60
CA GLY A 804 30.89 -85.13 16.58
C GLY A 804 30.72 -83.63 16.25
N PRO A 805 31.10 -82.71 17.15
CA PRO A 805 31.17 -81.29 16.81
C PRO A 805 32.28 -81.07 15.78
N GLU A 806 32.05 -80.21 14.79
CA GLU A 806 33.11 -79.79 13.87
C GLU A 806 34.27 -79.14 14.65
N ALA A 807 35.51 -79.41 14.23
CA ALA A 807 36.66 -78.80 14.87
C ALA A 807 36.59 -77.27 14.71
N PRO A 808 36.82 -76.47 15.76
CA PRO A 808 36.70 -75.02 15.66
C PRO A 808 37.80 -74.43 14.79
N ASP A 809 37.47 -73.37 14.05
CA ASP A 809 38.41 -72.62 13.24
C ASP A 809 39.62 -72.12 14.07
N SER A 810 40.80 -72.18 13.46
CA SER A 810 42.05 -71.78 14.11
C SER A 810 42.59 -70.50 13.50
N TRP A 811 43.26 -69.68 14.32
CA TRP A 811 43.75 -68.37 13.96
C TRP A 811 45.26 -68.31 14.14
N GLY A 812 45.96 -67.71 13.18
CA GLY A 812 47.36 -67.30 13.33
C GLY A 812 47.48 -65.78 13.26
N TRP A 813 48.59 -65.23 13.74
CA TRP A 813 48.88 -63.79 13.63
C TRP A 813 50.27 -63.56 13.09
N ARG A 814 50.42 -62.59 12.16
CA ARG A 814 51.71 -62.05 11.74
C ARG A 814 51.62 -60.52 11.72
N PRO A 815 52.68 -59.80 12.14
CA PRO A 815 52.71 -58.36 11.98
C PRO A 815 52.66 -58.02 10.49
N ARG A 816 51.84 -57.04 10.10
CA ARG A 816 51.88 -56.50 8.73
C ARG A 816 53.10 -55.59 8.61
N GLN A 817 53.89 -55.78 7.56
CA GLN A 817 54.91 -54.80 7.17
C GLN A 817 54.21 -53.61 6.52
N ALA A 818 54.71 -52.40 6.79
CA ALA A 818 54.18 -51.19 6.17
C ALA A 818 54.51 -51.20 4.67
N GLY A 819 53.52 -51.47 3.82
CA GLY A 819 53.67 -51.50 2.36
C GLY A 819 52.68 -52.38 1.58
N GLU A 820 52.16 -53.46 2.17
CA GLU A 820 51.25 -54.38 1.46
C GLU A 820 49.83 -53.80 1.26
N ARG A 821 49.66 -52.97 0.23
CA ARG A 821 48.34 -52.65 -0.35
C ARG A 821 47.74 -53.89 -1.01
N ARG A 822 46.42 -54.07 -0.85
CA ARG A 822 45.68 -55.25 -1.34
C ARG A 822 44.91 -54.88 -2.60
N ASP A 823 45.47 -55.14 -3.78
CA ASP A 823 44.82 -54.82 -5.05
C ASP A 823 43.50 -55.58 -5.24
N GLY A 824 42.46 -54.81 -5.58
CA GLY A 824 41.09 -55.30 -5.72
C GLY A 824 40.73 -55.67 -7.16
N ARG A 825 40.70 -56.99 -7.42
CA ARG A 825 39.89 -57.68 -8.46
C ARG A 825 39.39 -56.84 -9.66
N LYS A 826 40.07 -56.95 -10.81
CA LYS A 826 39.39 -56.83 -12.11
C LYS A 826 38.63 -58.12 -12.40
N GLY A 827 37.29 -58.07 -12.38
CA GLY A 827 36.42 -59.19 -12.75
C GLY A 827 36.08 -59.17 -14.23
N HIS A 828 36.56 -60.16 -14.99
CA HIS A 828 35.95 -60.53 -16.27
C HIS A 828 34.50 -60.99 -16.04
N LYS A 829 33.57 -60.58 -16.93
CA LYS A 829 32.42 -61.42 -17.29
C LYS A 829 31.84 -60.99 -18.64
N GLY A 830 31.87 -61.90 -19.61
CA GLY A 830 31.17 -61.79 -20.87
C GLY A 830 29.70 -62.25 -20.76
N THR A 831 28.91 -61.77 -21.71
CA THR A 831 27.54 -62.13 -22.08
C THR A 831 27.16 -63.62 -21.97
N GLN A 832 25.93 -63.93 -21.53
CA GLN A 832 24.82 -64.23 -22.47
C GLN A 832 23.44 -64.47 -21.79
N LYS A 833 22.40 -64.01 -22.51
CA LYS A 833 21.01 -64.53 -22.65
C LYS A 833 20.19 -65.00 -21.43
N GLY A 834 19.03 -64.33 -21.28
CA GLY A 834 17.76 -64.88 -20.77
C GLY A 834 16.61 -64.18 -21.53
N GLN A 835 15.54 -64.90 -21.88
CA GLN A 835 14.57 -64.52 -22.92
C GLN A 835 13.18 -64.21 -22.34
N ASN A 836 12.27 -63.72 -23.21
CA ASN A 836 10.80 -63.64 -23.09
C ASN A 836 10.18 -62.47 -22.26
N ASP A 837 9.03 -61.91 -22.65
CA ASP A 837 8.26 -61.92 -23.92
C ASP A 837 7.16 -60.82 -23.89
N ARG A 838 6.56 -60.48 -25.04
CA ARG A 838 5.31 -59.71 -25.28
C ARG A 838 5.35 -58.17 -25.03
N GLY A 839 4.80 -57.32 -25.91
CA GLY A 839 4.34 -57.57 -27.29
C GLY A 839 3.45 -56.45 -27.89
N ARG A 840 3.42 -56.40 -29.25
CA ARG A 840 2.42 -55.77 -30.16
C ARG A 840 2.38 -54.23 -30.36
N GLY A 841 2.15 -53.83 -31.63
CA GLY A 841 1.64 -52.50 -32.05
C GLY A 841 2.71 -51.48 -32.51
N ALA A 842 3.40 -51.59 -33.65
CA ALA A 842 2.98 -51.73 -35.05
C ALA A 842 2.45 -50.45 -35.75
N LYS A 843 3.26 -49.94 -36.70
CA LYS A 843 2.91 -49.09 -37.89
C LYS A 843 2.51 -47.61 -37.65
N ARG A 844 2.82 -46.65 -38.54
CA ARG A 844 3.79 -46.56 -39.69
C ARG A 844 3.81 -45.11 -40.22
N HIS A 845 4.98 -44.63 -40.67
CA HIS A 845 5.22 -43.63 -41.75
C HIS A 845 4.58 -42.21 -41.67
N ASP A 846 5.08 -41.15 -42.31
CA ASP A 846 6.40 -40.78 -42.88
C ASP A 846 6.32 -39.35 -43.48
N LYS A 847 7.49 -38.80 -43.85
CA LYS A 847 7.75 -37.78 -44.88
C LYS A 847 7.78 -36.27 -44.55
N ARG A 848 9.05 -35.84 -44.50
CA ARG A 848 9.72 -34.87 -45.42
C ARG A 848 9.73 -33.38 -45.03
N GLY A 849 10.96 -32.86 -44.94
CA GLY A 849 11.30 -31.43 -44.83
C GLY A 849 12.81 -31.22 -44.66
N LYS A 850 13.60 -31.46 -45.72
CA LYS A 850 15.05 -31.16 -45.86
C LYS A 850 15.19 -29.98 -46.84
N PRO A 851 16.38 -29.38 -47.12
CA PRO A 851 17.71 -29.51 -46.48
C PRO A 851 18.46 -28.17 -46.23
N GLY A 852 19.70 -28.22 -45.70
CA GLY A 852 20.65 -27.10 -45.79
C GLY A 852 21.86 -27.19 -44.84
N GLY A 853 23.01 -27.70 -45.31
CA GLY A 853 24.33 -27.55 -44.65
C GLY A 853 25.21 -26.53 -45.39
N PRO A 854 26.55 -26.42 -45.17
CA PRO A 854 27.45 -27.42 -44.56
C PRO A 854 28.53 -26.91 -43.54
N GLN A 855 29.17 -27.88 -42.85
CA GLN A 855 30.61 -28.12 -42.55
C GLN A 855 31.68 -26.98 -42.72
N ARG A 856 32.88 -26.94 -42.07
CA ARG A 856 33.77 -27.94 -41.42
C ARG A 856 34.94 -27.25 -40.63
N ALA A 857 35.62 -27.99 -39.72
CA ALA A 857 37.03 -27.98 -39.22
C ALA A 857 37.99 -26.75 -39.37
N ALA A 858 39.11 -26.53 -38.64
CA ALA A 858 40.01 -27.36 -37.79
C ALA A 858 40.92 -26.48 -36.88
N GLY A 859 41.73 -27.06 -35.95
CA GLY A 859 42.89 -26.39 -35.32
C GLY A 859 43.28 -26.78 -33.88
N LYS A 860 44.58 -27.03 -33.61
CA LYS A 860 45.24 -27.36 -32.32
C LYS A 860 46.77 -27.20 -32.49
N PRO A 861 47.63 -27.23 -31.44
CA PRO A 861 47.51 -26.85 -30.01
C PRO A 861 48.58 -25.73 -29.73
N PRO A 862 49.58 -25.76 -28.79
CA PRO A 862 49.73 -26.28 -27.41
C PRO A 862 50.40 -25.30 -26.37
N ARG A 863 50.58 -25.77 -25.12
CA ARG A 863 51.55 -25.31 -24.05
C ARG A 863 51.25 -23.97 -23.31
N LYS A 864 51.52 -23.82 -22.00
CA LYS A 864 51.97 -24.75 -20.92
C LYS A 864 51.69 -24.17 -19.51
N THR A 865 51.52 -25.07 -18.52
CA THR A 865 51.86 -24.97 -17.07
C THR A 865 51.76 -23.63 -16.31
N GLY A 866 51.06 -23.66 -15.18
CA GLY A 866 51.20 -22.67 -14.10
C GLY A 866 50.63 -23.22 -12.78
N GLY A 867 51.49 -23.83 -11.96
CA GLY A 867 51.12 -24.34 -10.64
C GLY A 867 52.12 -23.87 -9.60
N ALA A 868 51.61 -23.14 -8.62
CA ALA A 868 52.04 -23.03 -7.22
C ALA A 868 53.54 -22.84 -6.89
N PHE A 869 53.77 -21.76 -6.14
CA PHE A 869 55.00 -21.28 -5.46
C PHE A 869 55.89 -20.34 -6.25
N ASP A 870 55.58 -19.05 -6.11
CA ASP A 870 56.56 -17.99 -5.80
C ASP A 870 55.81 -16.90 -5.03
N GLY A 871 56.32 -16.50 -3.87
CA GLY A 871 55.70 -15.48 -3.03
C GLY A 871 56.72 -14.70 -2.22
N LEU A 872 56.28 -13.53 -1.74
CA LEU A 872 56.93 -12.68 -0.73
C LEU A 872 58.26 -12.00 -1.11
N ALA A 873 58.14 -10.88 -1.83
CA ALA A 873 59.00 -9.68 -1.83
C ALA A 873 58.32 -8.65 -2.76
N ASP A 874 58.13 -7.35 -2.47
CA ASP A 874 58.46 -6.57 -1.28
C ASP A 874 57.31 -5.61 -0.92
N LEU A 875 57.10 -5.43 0.38
CA LEU A 875 56.39 -4.27 0.93
C LEU A 875 57.45 -3.25 1.36
N LEU A 876 57.22 -1.97 1.06
CA LEU A 876 58.03 -0.76 1.35
C LEU A 876 59.06 -0.36 0.27
N GLY A 877 58.90 0.85 -0.29
CA GLY A 877 59.74 1.44 -1.35
C GLY A 877 61.02 2.13 -0.84
N PRO A 878 61.66 3.04 -1.63
CA PRO A 878 61.11 4.41 -1.74
C PRO A 878 61.48 5.26 -3.01
N GLY A 879 60.62 6.24 -3.36
CA GLY A 879 60.97 7.46 -4.15
C GLY A 879 61.42 7.27 -5.62
N ARG A 880 61.63 8.32 -6.42
CA ARG A 880 61.31 9.77 -6.30
C ARG A 880 61.47 10.43 -7.70
N ILE A 881 60.72 11.51 -7.96
CA ILE A 881 60.92 12.52 -9.04
C ILE A 881 60.56 12.08 -10.48
N GLY A 882 59.72 12.89 -11.13
CA GLY A 882 59.19 12.75 -12.49
C GLY A 882 57.94 13.60 -12.63
#